data_AF-A0A913Z0P2-F1
#
_entry.id   AF-A0A913Z0P2-F1
#
_cell.length_a   1.000
_cell.length_b   1.000
_cell.length_c   1.000
_cell.angle_alpha   90.00
_cell.angle_beta   90.00
_cell.angle_gamma   90.00
#
_symmetry.space_group_name_H-M   'P 1'
#
loop_
_entity.id
_entity.type
_entity.pdbx_description
1 polymer ?
#
loop_
_entity_poly.entity_id
_entity_poly.type
_entity_poly.pdbx_seq_one_letter_code
_entity_poly.pdbx_strand_id
1 'polypeptide(L)'
;MAGVRRKDVGEPWTSQSQVEREQYQTRRSEGGDQLSGSFQEPVDTTLGYIWKYSQRQSQGFNPDRMNEAVDKKRTVRQGQRPGNRLHFDVPDNAPAPREETRSRTLNKEHIIRRSMGLLDQATGATATPGPRIPRTPGSGLKHSTYTPSRLPTTSQFDVSDLMGQTPSRSLLTPGRTFNLSAVDQTRLNTSLFLATPRQTAPAGHDTSALQTPGGQTEDFTSVNIHLLLAEDPGVAASEGLFEEFMQCFTGHQSPTDVFTLVARYQEVCTEQVNMLNNLVRKAGVSSSYGLPKKFARTVEVLRLLEQEKCTWRLIGSLYQDRQTALEDNQEDMDVNLETSSPSEKDIMDAFFSRNDDVRQSQIVVDWLEENSKDVLRSNCDRAEFYSKSICWENTLHDLQRQVGSGQKQSSLPHLDPDAPVRENKPLADLDKEDEVRLLREVFSNIRAGLMEEAQRLCRKCGQSWRAATLEGWRLYHDPNINGVPASGELQAITGNMYRDIWKAVCWRMAEDERFNVYERAIYAALSGNLKELLPACDTWDDCLWAYFKVLVDRQVEQEIREKLNIRRELEALPDAYYDKELTPLRIFQELQSHPRQIVEMQSKERHHIIQKYIILGDIDALIEEMGDWISDDVSRPSHHLVRFMAHVVLFIRSLGLQTKDAICVAIIEAYVKDLIAEKHSKLVAVYTAQLPYDMQVSWYARFLEGIHDKEERQRCLQLAEEAGLDVAQITKTVVENIRTRDESEFVAHTQPSSSLEAATSAEDRRKIEATDWLVFDPAQRAEALKQSNAIIRTFLATKKHDAAKEVFRKIPADSVDLIYRNWQAQAGRETLPAEDDNAIREYLCIQAYLNALDSFNDWFEHFHNKRPAEPLKPDNANFHEMVRFEHELREYELELERWRQGLASQSLGVKERIYNVLQFVDGGWMMDQRLDGEIDETRLQQMNGLRGLCLPMLCFLLHTVLHTTEQYRECLALADVIASEDHQLYKVFSRQELRQFLSKQSESSLHLLNQNLDPLGYELVS
;
A
#
# COMPACT_ATOMS: atom_id res chain seq x y z
N MET A 1 -28.57 -13.68 51.45
CA MET A 1 -30.01 -13.61 51.82
C MET A 1 -30.83 -14.11 50.64
N ALA A 2 -31.94 -14.84 50.87
CA ALA A 2 -32.92 -15.36 49.88
C ALA A 2 -32.34 -16.14 48.66
N GLY A 3 -32.67 -17.40 48.36
CA GLY A 3 -34.00 -18.04 48.38
C GLY A 3 -34.65 -17.83 47.01
N VAL A 4 -34.98 -18.85 46.19
CA VAL A 4 -35.88 -19.99 46.50
C VAL A 4 -35.62 -21.21 45.58
N ARG A 5 -35.87 -22.39 46.18
CA ARG A 5 -36.20 -23.77 45.67
C ARG A 5 -36.68 -23.95 44.21
N ARG A 6 -36.72 -25.17 43.59
CA ARG A 6 -36.16 -26.55 43.76
C ARG A 6 -36.94 -27.48 42.79
N LYS A 7 -36.46 -28.72 42.52
CA LYS A 7 -37.14 -29.88 41.87
C LYS A 7 -37.20 -29.85 40.33
N ASP A 8 -37.24 -30.94 39.56
CA ASP A 8 -37.07 -32.43 39.69
C ASP A 8 -37.06 -32.99 38.23
N VAL A 9 -36.62 -34.19 37.81
CA VAL A 9 -35.88 -35.37 38.35
C VAL A 9 -35.46 -36.24 37.13
N GLY A 10 -34.35 -37.01 37.19
CA GLY A 10 -34.05 -38.06 36.19
C GLY A 10 -32.57 -38.46 36.07
N GLU A 11 -32.20 -39.60 36.65
CA GLU A 11 -30.83 -40.16 36.71
C GLU A 11 -30.89 -41.69 36.38
N PRO A 12 -29.80 -42.50 36.38
CA PRO A 12 -28.96 -42.83 35.22
C PRO A 12 -29.08 -44.32 34.75
N TRP A 13 -27.96 -45.06 34.64
CA TRP A 13 -27.75 -46.52 34.40
C TRP A 13 -27.30 -46.94 32.97
N THR A 14 -25.98 -47.14 32.73
CA THR A 14 -25.19 -48.42 32.67
C THR A 14 -25.39 -49.27 31.40
N SER A 15 -24.49 -50.13 30.87
CA SER A 15 -23.06 -50.52 30.98
C SER A 15 -22.95 -51.86 30.20
N GLN A 16 -21.74 -52.35 29.89
CA GLN A 16 -21.43 -53.71 29.35
C GLN A 16 -21.88 -54.00 27.90
N SER A 17 -21.24 -54.87 27.08
CA SER A 17 -19.91 -55.53 27.13
C SER A 17 -19.68 -56.37 25.83
N GLN A 18 -18.41 -56.74 25.53
CA GLN A 18 -18.02 -57.99 24.79
C GLN A 18 -18.42 -58.13 23.28
N VAL A 19 -17.81 -58.97 22.43
CA VAL A 19 -16.44 -59.56 22.31
C VAL A 19 -16.25 -60.18 20.89
N GLU A 20 -15.01 -60.18 20.36
CA GLU A 20 -14.43 -61.05 19.29
C GLU A 20 -15.08 -61.16 17.86
N ARG A 21 -14.31 -60.89 16.78
CA ARG A 21 -13.43 -61.76 15.93
C ARG A 21 -14.16 -62.81 15.06
N GLU A 22 -13.84 -62.84 13.75
CA GLU A 22 -12.98 -63.85 13.07
C GLU A 22 -12.78 -63.48 11.57
N GLN A 23 -11.53 -63.43 11.06
CA GLN A 23 -10.87 -64.39 10.14
C GLN A 23 -11.50 -64.47 8.72
N TYR A 24 -10.73 -64.39 7.61
CA TYR A 24 -9.67 -65.34 7.23
C TYR A 24 -8.50 -64.77 6.38
N GLN A 25 -7.38 -65.49 6.37
CA GLN A 25 -6.15 -65.21 5.62
C GLN A 25 -5.95 -66.16 4.42
N THR A 26 -5.24 -65.70 3.37
CA THR A 26 -4.20 -66.44 2.58
C THR A 26 -3.59 -65.45 1.56
N ARG A 27 -2.34 -64.95 1.61
CA ARG A 27 -0.94 -65.46 1.61
C ARG A 27 -0.33 -65.89 0.24
N ARG A 28 0.74 -65.14 -0.13
CA ARG A 28 1.86 -65.40 -1.08
C ARG A 28 1.64 -65.30 -2.60
N SER A 29 2.39 -64.38 -3.24
CA SER A 29 3.54 -64.75 -4.11
C SER A 29 4.51 -63.56 -4.32
N GLU A 30 5.70 -63.90 -4.80
CA GLU A 30 6.97 -63.16 -4.90
C GLU A 30 7.03 -61.98 -5.90
N GLY A 31 7.90 -61.00 -5.59
CA GLY A 31 8.91 -60.41 -6.50
C GLY A 31 8.50 -59.59 -7.75
N GLY A 32 9.01 -58.35 -7.84
CA GLY A 32 9.13 -57.64 -9.12
C GLY A 32 9.20 -56.10 -8.99
N ASP A 33 10.24 -55.49 -9.57
CA ASP A 33 10.37 -54.04 -9.71
C ASP A 33 9.28 -53.43 -10.60
N GLN A 34 8.76 -52.26 -10.22
CA GLN A 34 8.03 -51.33 -11.10
C GLN A 34 8.51 -49.91 -10.74
N LEU A 35 9.40 -49.28 -11.51
CA LEU A 35 9.18 -48.66 -12.83
C LEU A 35 7.97 -47.72 -12.86
N SER A 36 8.27 -46.42 -12.83
CA SER A 36 7.33 -45.31 -12.98
C SER A 36 6.67 -45.30 -14.37
N GLY A 37 5.38 -44.95 -14.39
CA GLY A 37 4.59 -44.83 -15.62
C GLY A 37 5.11 -43.75 -16.56
N SER A 38 5.23 -44.08 -17.85
CA SER A 38 5.79 -43.21 -18.88
C SER A 38 4.84 -42.10 -19.34
N PHE A 39 5.29 -40.85 -19.28
CA PHE A 39 4.68 -39.73 -20.02
C PHE A 39 5.06 -39.85 -21.51
N GLN A 40 4.09 -40.04 -22.41
CA GLN A 40 4.33 -40.09 -23.86
C GLN A 40 4.19 -38.69 -24.48
N GLU A 41 5.30 -37.98 -24.65
CA GLU A 41 5.32 -36.72 -25.41
C GLU A 41 5.50 -36.94 -26.93
N PRO A 42 4.90 -36.08 -27.79
CA PRO A 42 5.01 -36.19 -29.24
C PRO A 42 6.42 -35.81 -29.74
N VAL A 43 7.10 -36.80 -30.34
CA VAL A 43 8.56 -36.83 -30.66
C VAL A 43 9.02 -35.85 -31.77
N ASP A 44 8.15 -34.95 -32.26
CA ASP A 44 8.47 -34.03 -33.38
C ASP A 44 8.16 -32.55 -33.06
N THR A 45 8.39 -32.11 -31.82
CA THR A 45 8.46 -30.67 -31.47
C THR A 45 9.90 -30.17 -31.40
N THR A 46 10.11 -28.86 -31.57
CA THR A 46 11.46 -28.28 -31.43
C THR A 46 12.02 -28.44 -30.01
N LEU A 47 11.15 -28.33 -28.98
CA LEU A 47 11.53 -28.62 -27.60
C LEU A 47 11.99 -30.06 -27.41
N GLY A 48 11.27 -31.04 -27.96
CA GLY A 48 11.66 -32.45 -27.88
C GLY A 48 13.03 -32.74 -28.50
N TYR A 49 13.43 -32.00 -29.53
CA TYR A 49 14.77 -32.09 -30.10
C TYR A 49 15.86 -31.43 -29.24
N ILE A 50 15.58 -30.27 -28.63
CA ILE A 50 16.49 -29.60 -27.69
C ILE A 50 16.74 -30.48 -26.46
N TRP A 51 15.67 -31.02 -25.86
CA TRP A 51 15.74 -31.94 -24.73
C TRP A 51 16.52 -33.22 -25.05
N LYS A 52 16.37 -33.76 -26.27
CA LYS A 52 17.13 -34.94 -26.73
C LYS A 52 18.63 -34.67 -26.94
N TYR A 53 19.03 -33.41 -27.10
CA TYR A 53 20.44 -33.01 -27.17
C TYR A 53 21.05 -32.72 -25.79
N SER A 54 20.28 -32.17 -24.83
CA SER A 54 20.77 -31.96 -23.46
C SER A 54 20.97 -33.27 -22.67
N GLN A 55 20.20 -34.31 -22.99
CA GLN A 55 20.28 -35.65 -22.38
C GLN A 55 21.58 -36.43 -22.71
N ARG A 56 22.44 -35.97 -23.64
CA ARG A 56 23.66 -36.71 -24.08
C ARG A 56 24.91 -36.33 -23.28
N GLN A 57 24.97 -36.73 -22.01
CA GLN A 57 26.07 -36.38 -21.11
C GLN A 57 27.45 -37.00 -21.44
N SER A 58 27.54 -38.05 -22.29
CA SER A 58 28.81 -38.78 -22.51
C SER A 58 29.76 -38.17 -23.56
N GLN A 59 29.35 -37.12 -24.28
CA GLN A 59 30.21 -36.29 -25.12
C GLN A 59 29.74 -34.84 -24.95
N GLY A 60 30.61 -33.97 -24.43
CA GLY A 60 30.24 -32.66 -23.90
C GLY A 60 29.27 -31.85 -24.76
N PHE A 61 28.28 -31.23 -24.10
CA PHE A 61 27.22 -30.45 -24.73
C PHE A 61 27.79 -29.36 -25.65
N ASN A 62 27.51 -29.48 -26.95
CA ASN A 62 27.93 -28.52 -27.96
C ASN A 62 26.68 -27.79 -28.50
N PRO A 63 26.47 -26.51 -28.12
CA PRO A 63 25.25 -25.77 -28.47
C PRO A 63 25.15 -25.50 -29.98
N ASP A 64 26.27 -25.26 -30.67
CA ASP A 64 26.27 -24.99 -32.11
C ASP A 64 25.75 -26.19 -32.91
N ARG A 65 26.15 -27.41 -32.55
CA ARG A 65 25.66 -28.66 -33.15
C ARG A 65 24.17 -28.91 -32.89
N MET A 66 23.64 -28.46 -31.76
CA MET A 66 22.21 -28.53 -31.46
C MET A 66 21.45 -27.53 -32.35
N ASN A 67 21.91 -26.28 -32.42
CA ASN A 67 21.30 -25.24 -33.24
C ASN A 67 21.32 -25.60 -34.73
N GLU A 68 22.45 -26.08 -35.26
CA GLU A 68 22.57 -26.52 -36.66
C GLU A 68 21.60 -27.68 -37.00
N ALA A 69 21.37 -28.60 -36.05
CA ALA A 69 20.41 -29.70 -36.21
C ALA A 69 18.95 -29.21 -36.16
N VAL A 70 18.64 -28.27 -35.28
CA VAL A 70 17.32 -27.62 -35.20
C VAL A 70 17.01 -26.84 -36.48
N ASP A 71 17.97 -26.06 -36.99
CA ASP A 71 17.78 -25.26 -38.21
C ASP A 71 17.71 -26.12 -39.49
N LYS A 72 18.44 -27.24 -39.56
CA LYS A 72 18.24 -28.26 -40.61
C LYS A 72 16.84 -28.86 -40.58
N LYS A 73 16.25 -29.12 -39.40
CA LYS A 73 14.84 -29.54 -39.28
C LYS A 73 13.86 -28.42 -39.63
N ARG A 74 14.17 -27.16 -39.29
CA ARG A 74 13.36 -25.97 -39.59
C ARG A 74 13.28 -25.70 -41.10
N THR A 75 14.41 -25.78 -41.79
CA THR A 75 14.50 -25.64 -43.26
C THR A 75 13.80 -26.78 -44.00
N VAL A 76 13.89 -28.03 -43.54
CA VAL A 76 13.09 -29.15 -44.08
C VAL A 76 11.57 -28.90 -43.94
N ARG A 77 11.12 -28.35 -42.80
CA ARG A 77 9.70 -27.98 -42.60
C ARG A 77 9.26 -26.81 -43.48
N GLN A 78 10.14 -25.85 -43.77
CA GLN A 78 9.85 -24.76 -44.70
C GLN A 78 9.84 -25.22 -46.17
N GLY A 79 10.63 -26.24 -46.53
CA GLY A 79 10.69 -26.83 -47.88
C GLY A 79 9.46 -27.64 -48.31
N GLN A 80 8.49 -27.89 -47.42
CA GLN A 80 7.26 -28.65 -47.73
C GLN A 80 6.01 -27.78 -47.99
N ARG A 81 6.16 -26.48 -48.27
CA ARG A 81 5.07 -25.65 -48.78
C ARG A 81 5.16 -25.52 -50.31
N PRO A 82 4.28 -26.17 -51.11
CA PRO A 82 4.22 -25.92 -52.54
C PRO A 82 3.57 -24.56 -52.80
N GLY A 83 4.31 -23.65 -53.42
CA GLY A 83 3.76 -22.43 -54.00
C GLY A 83 3.71 -22.53 -55.51
N ASN A 84 2.51 -22.47 -56.11
CA ASN A 84 2.23 -21.53 -57.20
C ASN A 84 0.77 -21.54 -57.69
N ARG A 85 0.28 -20.32 -57.92
CA ARG A 85 -0.46 -19.83 -59.09
C ARG A 85 -1.16 -20.80 -60.08
N LEU A 86 -2.41 -20.41 -60.37
CA LEU A 86 -3.16 -20.41 -61.65
C LEU A 86 -4.12 -21.56 -61.98
N HIS A 87 -5.27 -21.11 -62.53
CA HIS A 87 -6.26 -21.77 -63.40
C HIS A 87 -6.88 -23.11 -62.99
N PHE A 88 -8.22 -23.16 -63.12
CA PHE A 88 -8.97 -24.39 -63.33
C PHE A 88 -9.79 -24.27 -64.61
N ASP A 89 -9.48 -25.13 -65.59
CA ASP A 89 -10.44 -25.58 -66.60
C ASP A 89 -11.13 -26.86 -66.09
N VAL A 90 -12.32 -27.13 -66.62
CA VAL A 90 -13.20 -28.23 -66.21
C VAL A 90 -12.85 -29.54 -66.95
N PRO A 91 -12.98 -30.70 -66.28
CA PRO A 91 -13.57 -31.87 -66.94
C PRO A 91 -14.67 -32.58 -66.12
N ASP A 92 -15.55 -33.28 -66.84
CA ASP A 92 -16.81 -33.87 -66.38
C ASP A 92 -16.73 -35.20 -65.60
N ASN A 93 -17.91 -35.59 -65.04
CA ASN A 93 -18.36 -36.91 -64.56
C ASN A 93 -18.17 -37.29 -63.06
N ALA A 94 -19.12 -36.82 -62.23
CA ALA A 94 -20.08 -37.58 -61.38
C ALA A 94 -19.60 -38.68 -60.37
N PRO A 95 -20.38 -39.03 -59.32
CA PRO A 95 -21.73 -38.57 -58.94
C PRO A 95 -21.86 -37.94 -57.51
N ALA A 96 -23.00 -37.30 -57.24
CA ALA A 96 -23.30 -36.64 -55.95
C ALA A 96 -23.76 -37.60 -54.84
N PRO A 97 -23.58 -37.21 -53.56
CA PRO A 97 -24.78 -37.02 -52.72
C PRO A 97 -24.76 -35.85 -51.72
N ARG A 98 -25.90 -35.14 -51.67
CA ARG A 98 -26.49 -34.36 -50.54
C ARG A 98 -25.70 -33.19 -49.93
N GLU A 99 -26.06 -31.98 -50.37
CA GLU A 99 -25.82 -30.73 -49.64
C GLU A 99 -26.94 -30.47 -48.61
N GLU A 100 -26.61 -30.29 -47.32
CA GLU A 100 -27.55 -29.62 -46.38
C GLU A 100 -26.89 -28.93 -45.16
N THR A 101 -25.56 -29.05 -44.96
CA THR A 101 -24.88 -28.53 -43.76
C THR A 101 -23.71 -27.57 -43.99
N ARG A 102 -23.41 -27.18 -45.24
CA ARG A 102 -22.34 -26.18 -45.56
C ARG A 102 -22.83 -24.77 -45.86
N SER A 103 -24.13 -24.56 -45.98
CA SER A 103 -24.75 -23.30 -46.46
C SER A 103 -25.17 -22.31 -45.35
N ARG A 104 -24.96 -22.62 -44.06
CA ARG A 104 -25.34 -21.71 -42.94
C ARG A 104 -24.22 -20.77 -42.46
N THR A 105 -22.97 -21.22 -42.45
CA THR A 105 -21.84 -20.41 -41.93
C THR A 105 -21.39 -19.33 -42.91
N LEU A 106 -21.23 -19.68 -44.20
CA LEU A 106 -20.90 -18.71 -45.25
C LEU A 106 -21.99 -17.64 -45.45
N ASN A 107 -23.26 -18.01 -45.25
CA ASN A 107 -24.36 -17.04 -45.33
C ASN A 107 -24.34 -16.01 -44.18
N LYS A 108 -23.98 -16.38 -42.94
CA LYS A 108 -23.89 -15.39 -41.84
C LYS A 108 -22.81 -14.33 -42.11
N GLU A 109 -21.62 -14.72 -42.56
CA GLU A 109 -20.55 -13.77 -42.92
C GLU A 109 -20.97 -12.85 -44.09
N HIS A 110 -21.72 -13.40 -45.05
CA HIS A 110 -22.22 -12.66 -46.20
C HIS A 110 -23.40 -11.72 -45.85
N ILE A 111 -24.22 -12.07 -44.86
CA ILE A 111 -25.32 -11.25 -44.32
C ILE A 111 -24.74 -10.09 -43.49
N ILE A 112 -23.75 -10.32 -42.64
CA ILE A 112 -23.09 -9.26 -41.84
C ILE A 112 -22.35 -8.27 -42.76
N ARG A 113 -21.63 -8.75 -43.79
CA ARG A 113 -21.05 -7.85 -44.80
C ARG A 113 -22.10 -7.09 -45.61
N ARG A 114 -23.31 -7.66 -45.79
CA ARG A 114 -24.41 -7.01 -46.50
C ARG A 114 -25.11 -5.95 -45.64
N SER A 115 -25.26 -6.17 -44.33
CA SER A 115 -25.77 -5.16 -43.41
C SER A 115 -24.76 -4.03 -43.15
N MET A 116 -23.46 -4.33 -43.05
CA MET A 116 -22.42 -3.28 -43.03
C MET A 116 -22.37 -2.50 -44.36
N GLY A 117 -22.46 -3.18 -45.51
CA GLY A 117 -22.51 -2.52 -46.82
C GLY A 117 -23.74 -1.64 -47.05
N LEU A 118 -24.87 -1.96 -46.40
CA LEU A 118 -26.05 -1.09 -46.35
C LEU A 118 -25.87 0.09 -45.39
N LEU A 119 -25.09 -0.08 -44.30
CA LEU A 119 -24.72 1.00 -43.39
C LEU A 119 -23.75 2.01 -44.03
N ASP A 120 -22.73 1.55 -44.76
CA ASP A 120 -21.80 2.41 -45.52
C ASP A 120 -22.54 3.20 -46.62
N GLN A 121 -23.53 2.58 -47.28
CA GLN A 121 -24.40 3.29 -48.23
C GLN A 121 -25.31 4.32 -47.56
N ALA A 122 -25.72 4.11 -46.30
CA ALA A 122 -26.52 5.06 -45.53
C ALA A 122 -25.70 6.21 -44.88
N THR A 123 -24.37 6.18 -44.97
CA THR A 123 -23.47 7.13 -44.28
C THR A 123 -22.45 7.82 -45.21
N GLY A 124 -22.52 7.58 -46.52
CA GLY A 124 -21.50 7.98 -47.49
C GLY A 124 -21.35 9.49 -47.73
N ALA A 125 -20.39 10.13 -47.05
CA ALA A 125 -19.81 11.40 -47.48
C ALA A 125 -18.86 11.19 -48.68
N THR A 126 -19.38 11.22 -49.91
CA THR A 126 -18.55 11.05 -51.12
C THR A 126 -17.82 12.34 -51.50
N ALA A 127 -16.49 12.34 -51.39
CA ALA A 127 -15.64 13.39 -51.96
C ALA A 127 -15.65 13.34 -53.50
N THR A 128 -16.01 14.45 -54.15
CA THR A 128 -16.05 14.56 -55.61
C THR A 128 -14.67 14.89 -56.21
N PRO A 129 -14.21 14.21 -57.28
CA PRO A 129 -12.96 14.53 -57.95
C PRO A 129 -13.11 15.68 -58.95
N GLY A 130 -12.39 16.79 -58.74
CA GLY A 130 -12.35 17.92 -59.67
C GLY A 130 -11.46 17.69 -60.91
N PRO A 131 -11.80 18.25 -62.09
CA PRO A 131 -11.06 18.02 -63.33
C PRO A 131 -9.76 18.85 -63.46
N ARG A 132 -8.79 18.33 -64.22
CA ARG A 132 -7.51 19.00 -64.53
C ARG A 132 -7.55 19.77 -65.85
N ILE A 133 -7.14 21.05 -65.84
CA ILE A 133 -6.79 21.87 -67.02
C ILE A 133 -5.49 22.67 -66.68
N PRO A 134 -4.59 23.01 -67.63
CA PRO A 134 -3.13 23.03 -67.37
C PRO A 134 -2.49 24.42 -67.09
N ARG A 135 -1.14 24.42 -67.04
CA ARG A 135 -0.22 25.41 -66.44
C ARG A 135 0.07 26.70 -67.25
N THR A 136 0.53 27.72 -66.50
CA THR A 136 1.55 28.77 -66.82
C THR A 136 1.23 29.92 -67.82
N PRO A 137 1.96 31.07 -67.80
CA PRO A 137 2.79 31.68 -66.73
C PRO A 137 2.69 33.24 -66.58
N GLY A 138 3.27 33.80 -65.50
CA GLY A 138 4.09 35.04 -65.59
C GLY A 138 3.74 36.27 -64.71
N SER A 139 4.81 36.93 -64.20
CA SER A 139 4.86 38.23 -63.49
C SER A 139 4.27 38.30 -62.05
N GLY A 140 4.92 38.87 -61.02
CA GLY A 140 6.32 39.34 -60.91
C GLY A 140 6.55 40.45 -59.87
N LEU A 141 7.23 40.13 -58.74
CA LEU A 141 7.91 41.06 -57.79
C LEU A 141 6.99 42.07 -57.01
N LYS A 142 7.25 42.54 -55.77
CA LYS A 142 8.47 42.61 -54.92
C LYS A 142 8.11 43.09 -53.47
N HIS A 143 8.89 42.70 -52.44
CA HIS A 143 8.99 43.31 -51.07
C HIS A 143 7.72 43.29 -50.16
N SER A 144 7.75 43.31 -48.81
CA SER A 144 8.80 43.24 -47.77
C SER A 144 8.24 42.61 -46.48
N THR A 145 9.11 42.02 -45.65
CA THR A 145 8.89 41.67 -44.23
C THR A 145 8.38 42.83 -43.36
N TYR A 146 7.41 42.57 -42.47
CA TYR A 146 7.49 42.90 -41.02
C TYR A 146 6.44 42.16 -40.16
N THR A 147 6.73 41.99 -38.86
CA THR A 147 5.90 41.39 -37.79
C THR A 147 4.64 42.21 -37.42
N PRO A 148 3.55 41.57 -36.96
CA PRO A 148 2.35 42.27 -36.48
C PRO A 148 2.49 42.80 -35.05
N SER A 149 2.02 44.04 -34.82
CA SER A 149 2.02 44.74 -33.53
C SER A 149 0.62 44.81 -32.90
N ARG A 150 0.58 44.96 -31.56
CA ARG A 150 -0.63 45.25 -30.77
C ARG A 150 -1.12 46.69 -30.94
N LEU A 151 -2.43 46.90 -30.79
CA LEU A 151 -3.11 48.18 -30.49
C LEU A 151 -4.43 47.89 -29.74
N PRO A 152 -5.07 48.87 -29.05
CA PRO A 152 -4.51 50.07 -28.43
C PRO A 152 -5.00 50.30 -26.97
N THR A 153 -4.45 51.31 -26.29
CA THR A 153 -4.98 51.86 -25.03
C THR A 153 -4.71 53.37 -24.96
N THR A 154 -5.71 54.14 -24.52
CA THR A 154 -5.67 55.58 -24.17
C THR A 154 -6.76 55.81 -23.11
N SER A 155 -6.61 56.63 -22.06
CA SER A 155 -5.58 57.64 -21.73
C SER A 155 -5.70 58.16 -20.29
N GLN A 156 -4.55 58.39 -19.60
CA GLN A 156 -4.23 59.51 -18.67
C GLN A 156 -5.10 59.71 -17.38
N PHE A 157 -4.70 60.34 -16.26
CA PHE A 157 -3.49 61.05 -15.74
C PHE A 157 -3.24 60.49 -14.30
N ASP A 158 -2.03 60.16 -13.84
CA ASP A 158 -0.89 60.99 -13.37
C ASP A 158 -0.89 61.27 -11.85
N VAL A 159 0.31 61.40 -11.26
CA VAL A 159 0.60 61.27 -9.81
C VAL A 159 1.50 62.41 -9.35
N SER A 160 1.20 63.07 -8.22
CA SER A 160 2.20 63.52 -7.24
C SER A 160 1.61 64.16 -5.97
N ASP A 161 2.43 64.09 -4.92
CA ASP A 161 2.51 64.93 -3.71
C ASP A 161 1.60 64.72 -2.48
N LEU A 162 2.30 65.01 -1.36
CA LEU A 162 1.90 65.33 0.01
C LEU A 162 2.00 64.27 1.14
N MET A 163 3.07 64.46 1.90
CA MET A 163 3.30 64.08 3.31
C MET A 163 2.06 64.08 4.22
N GLY A 164 2.01 63.10 5.14
CA GLY A 164 2.04 63.47 6.57
C GLY A 164 1.00 62.86 7.53
N GLN A 165 1.54 62.57 8.73
CA GLN A 165 0.93 62.66 10.06
C GLN A 165 0.09 61.50 10.65
N THR A 166 0.73 60.93 11.68
CA THR A 166 0.20 60.30 12.89
C THR A 166 -1.10 60.88 13.50
N PRO A 167 -1.88 60.08 14.24
CA PRO A 167 -2.61 60.55 15.43
C PRO A 167 -1.77 60.36 16.72
N SER A 168 -1.90 61.29 17.66
CA SER A 168 -1.14 61.33 18.92
C SER A 168 -1.97 60.95 20.15
N ARG A 169 -1.30 60.37 21.14
CA ARG A 169 -1.53 60.38 22.61
C ARG A 169 -2.93 60.76 23.16
N SER A 170 -3.37 59.95 24.11
CA SER A 170 -3.95 60.45 25.37
C SER A 170 -3.22 59.85 26.59
N LEU A 171 -3.19 60.60 27.70
CA LEU A 171 -2.46 60.30 28.93
C LEU A 171 -3.45 60.13 30.09
N LEU A 172 -3.32 59.07 30.90
CA LEU A 172 -3.84 59.04 32.26
C LEU A 172 -2.93 58.22 33.22
N THR A 173 -2.58 58.87 34.31
CA THR A 173 -2.04 58.36 35.61
C THR A 173 -2.91 59.02 36.70
N PRO A 174 -2.84 58.69 38.03
CA PRO A 174 -1.96 57.75 38.75
C PRO A 174 -2.69 56.81 39.75
N GLY A 175 -1.96 55.97 40.52
CA GLY A 175 -2.52 55.32 41.73
C GLY A 175 -1.58 54.31 42.41
N ARG A 176 -1.13 54.59 43.64
CA ARG A 176 -0.15 53.80 44.44
C ARG A 176 -0.79 52.76 45.37
N THR A 177 0.07 51.81 45.80
CA THR A 177 -0.01 50.79 46.90
C THR A 177 -0.33 49.34 46.44
N PHE A 178 0.18 48.26 47.07
CA PHE A 178 1.07 48.16 48.27
C PHE A 178 2.12 47.00 48.20
N ASN A 179 2.61 46.56 49.36
CA ASN A 179 3.70 45.59 49.64
C ASN A 179 3.17 44.14 49.89
N LEU A 180 3.93 43.03 50.07
CA LEU A 180 5.37 42.79 50.40
C LEU A 180 5.77 41.31 50.11
N SER A 181 7.09 41.04 50.06
CA SER A 181 7.81 39.72 50.16
C SER A 181 7.86 38.80 48.92
N ALA A 182 8.95 38.09 48.60
CA ALA A 182 10.35 38.23 49.05
C ALA A 182 11.35 37.61 48.04
N VAL A 183 12.47 38.34 47.84
CA VAL A 183 13.80 37.92 47.36
C VAL A 183 13.89 36.95 46.18
N ASP A 184 14.17 37.52 45.00
CA ASP A 184 14.92 36.88 43.92
C ASP A 184 16.02 37.87 43.48
N GLN A 185 17.25 37.40 43.24
CA GLN A 185 18.40 38.23 42.84
C GLN A 185 19.24 37.54 41.75
N THR A 186 18.82 37.72 40.51
CA THR A 186 19.75 37.83 39.39
C THR A 186 20.23 39.29 39.24
N ARG A 187 21.36 39.48 38.54
CA ARG A 187 21.83 40.66 37.75
C ARG A 187 23.38 40.74 37.82
N LEU A 188 24.13 41.13 36.79
CA LEU A 188 23.89 41.38 35.36
C LEU A 188 25.29 41.60 34.72
N ASN A 189 25.46 41.35 33.42
CA ASN A 189 25.75 42.41 32.45
C ASN A 189 25.91 41.89 31.02
N THR A 190 25.28 42.61 30.08
CA THR A 190 25.35 42.37 28.64
C THR A 190 25.45 43.71 27.92
N SER A 191 26.45 43.85 27.04
CA SER A 191 26.62 44.95 26.08
C SER A 191 27.86 44.65 25.22
N LEU A 192 27.97 44.96 23.92
CA LEU A 192 27.04 45.56 22.95
C LEU A 192 27.59 45.24 21.54
N PHE A 193 26.74 45.05 20.52
CA PHE A 193 27.19 45.01 19.12
C PHE A 193 27.46 46.44 18.61
N LEU A 194 28.47 46.63 17.74
CA LEU A 194 28.49 47.70 16.73
C LEU A 194 29.60 47.54 15.66
N ALA A 195 29.19 47.68 14.39
CA ALA A 195 29.92 48.19 13.21
C ALA A 195 31.19 47.50 12.66
N THR A 196 31.11 47.08 11.39
CA THR A 196 32.21 46.95 10.42
C THR A 196 32.64 48.31 9.84
N PRO A 197 33.87 48.51 9.33
CA PRO A 197 34.03 48.43 7.86
C PRO A 197 35.38 47.87 7.33
N ARG A 198 35.42 47.63 6.01
CA ARG A 198 36.54 47.13 5.18
C ARG A 198 37.85 47.95 5.25
N GLN A 199 39.03 47.30 5.08
CA GLN A 199 39.85 47.36 3.83
C GLN A 199 41.23 46.65 3.90
N THR A 200 41.69 46.18 2.72
CA THR A 200 43.08 45.92 2.24
C THR A 200 43.97 44.80 2.83
N ALA A 201 44.64 44.10 1.89
CA ALA A 201 45.67 43.04 2.04
C ALA A 201 47.11 43.67 2.16
N PRO A 202 48.27 42.95 2.16
CA PRO A 202 48.51 41.52 1.84
C PRO A 202 49.61 40.73 2.64
N ALA A 203 49.69 39.41 2.34
CA ALA A 203 50.85 38.49 2.31
C ALA A 203 51.84 38.34 3.51
N GLY A 204 52.10 37.09 3.92
CA GLY A 204 53.23 36.72 4.79
C GLY A 204 53.26 35.23 5.23
N HIS A 205 54.33 34.52 4.86
CA HIS A 205 54.63 33.08 4.98
C HIS A 205 54.38 32.32 6.31
N ASP A 206 54.04 31.02 6.13
CA ASP A 206 54.52 29.79 6.79
C ASP A 206 54.73 29.69 8.32
N THR A 207 54.05 28.71 8.94
CA THR A 207 54.68 27.51 9.57
C THR A 207 53.64 26.48 10.03
N SER A 208 54.04 25.21 10.12
CA SER A 208 53.19 24.04 10.43
C SER A 208 53.10 23.72 11.92
N ALA A 209 51.97 23.17 12.40
CA ALA A 209 51.93 21.98 13.27
C ALA A 209 50.50 21.47 13.59
N LEU A 210 50.39 20.15 13.76
CA LEU A 210 49.33 19.37 14.44
C LEU A 210 47.87 19.51 13.96
N GLN A 211 47.42 18.48 13.24
CA GLN A 211 46.01 18.11 13.14
C GLN A 211 45.50 17.58 14.49
N THR A 212 44.55 18.30 15.10
CA THR A 212 43.53 17.70 15.96
C THR A 212 42.38 17.20 15.07
N PRO A 213 41.73 16.07 15.38
CA PRO A 213 40.47 15.69 14.72
C PRO A 213 39.35 16.61 15.22
N GLY A 214 39.27 17.80 14.63
CA GLY A 214 38.18 18.76 14.84
C GLY A 214 36.86 18.24 14.26
N GLY A 215 35.75 18.61 14.90
CA GLY A 215 34.43 18.10 14.58
C GLY A 215 34.02 18.32 13.11
N GLN A 216 33.24 17.37 12.59
CA GLN A 216 32.59 17.50 11.30
C GLN A 216 31.65 18.71 11.33
N THR A 217 31.87 19.66 10.43
CA THR A 217 30.87 20.67 10.09
C THR A 217 29.77 19.98 9.31
N GLU A 218 28.71 19.54 9.98
CA GLU A 218 27.54 18.93 9.35
C GLU A 218 26.92 19.90 8.32
N ASP A 219 26.72 19.43 7.09
CA ASP A 219 26.21 20.26 5.99
C ASP A 219 24.76 20.72 6.23
N PHE A 220 24.53 22.02 6.06
CA PHE A 220 23.22 22.65 6.24
C PHE A 220 22.33 22.47 5.01
N THR A 221 21.61 21.35 4.92
CA THR A 221 20.62 21.12 3.86
C THR A 221 19.37 21.99 4.05
N SER A 222 18.84 22.57 2.96
CA SER A 222 17.60 23.37 2.95
C SER A 222 16.35 22.61 3.42
N VAL A 223 16.31 21.28 3.21
CA VAL A 223 15.21 20.37 3.61
C VAL A 223 14.91 20.45 5.11
N ASN A 224 15.96 20.44 5.94
CA ASN A 224 15.84 20.55 7.40
C ASN A 224 15.15 21.86 7.86
N ILE A 225 15.31 22.95 7.12
CA ILE A 225 14.67 24.24 7.45
C ILE A 225 13.18 24.21 7.07
N HIS A 226 12.83 23.57 5.96
CA HIS A 226 11.43 23.40 5.54
C HIS A 226 10.63 22.54 6.52
N LEU A 227 11.22 21.43 7.00
CA LEU A 227 10.61 20.56 8.01
C LEU A 227 10.32 21.28 9.33
N LEU A 228 11.21 22.15 9.80
CA LEU A 228 11.01 22.97 11.00
C LEU A 228 9.86 24.00 10.87
N LEU A 229 9.42 24.30 9.64
CA LEU A 229 8.32 25.22 9.35
C LEU A 229 6.97 24.51 9.13
N ALA A 230 6.95 23.17 9.05
CA ALA A 230 5.73 22.38 8.93
C ALA A 230 4.82 22.53 10.16
N GLU A 231 3.52 22.26 10.00
CA GLU A 231 2.58 22.25 11.14
C GLU A 231 2.87 21.08 12.10
N ASP A 232 3.24 19.93 11.56
CA ASP A 232 3.75 18.76 12.28
C ASP A 232 5.09 18.30 11.69
N PRO A 233 6.24 18.77 12.23
CA PRO A 233 7.57 18.38 11.77
C PRO A 233 7.87 16.89 11.96
N GLY A 234 7.16 16.18 12.85
CA GLY A 234 7.39 14.75 13.11
C GLY A 234 6.79 13.88 12.03
N VAL A 235 5.52 14.12 11.69
CA VAL A 235 4.82 13.40 10.62
C VAL A 235 5.43 13.73 9.26
N ALA A 236 5.65 15.01 8.94
CA ALA A 236 6.22 15.41 7.66
C ALA A 236 7.66 14.89 7.43
N ALA A 237 8.44 14.70 8.50
CA ALA A 237 9.76 14.08 8.39
C ALA A 237 9.70 12.55 8.21
N SER A 238 8.63 11.89 8.67
CA SER A 238 8.50 10.42 8.69
C SER A 238 7.53 9.86 7.64
N GLU A 239 6.96 10.69 6.78
CA GLU A 239 6.11 10.29 5.64
C GLU A 239 6.88 9.41 4.63
N GLY A 240 8.13 9.76 4.31
CA GLY A 240 8.99 8.97 3.41
C GLY A 240 9.31 7.56 3.92
N LEU A 241 9.27 7.34 5.23
CA LEU A 241 9.56 6.07 5.89
C LEU A 241 8.65 4.92 5.41
N PHE A 242 7.41 5.23 5.03
CA PHE A 242 6.46 4.25 4.52
C PHE A 242 6.83 3.79 3.09
N GLU A 243 7.35 4.69 2.24
CA GLU A 243 7.87 4.33 0.92
C GLU A 243 9.20 3.56 1.02
N GLU A 244 10.08 3.92 1.95
CA GLU A 244 11.35 3.22 2.18
C GLU A 244 11.15 1.79 2.67
N PHE A 245 10.22 1.55 3.60
CA PHE A 245 9.87 0.20 4.04
C PHE A 245 9.27 -0.65 2.91
N MET A 246 8.41 -0.06 2.06
CA MET A 246 7.90 -0.73 0.87
C MET A 246 9.04 -1.08 -0.10
N GLN A 247 9.99 -0.16 -0.35
CA GLN A 247 11.12 -0.42 -1.24
C GLN A 247 12.04 -1.54 -0.72
N CYS A 248 12.25 -1.61 0.60
CA CYS A 248 12.96 -2.73 1.22
C CYS A 248 12.18 -4.05 1.02
N PHE A 249 10.86 -4.04 1.23
CA PHE A 249 10.00 -5.20 1.06
C PHE A 249 9.92 -5.70 -0.39
N THR A 250 9.78 -4.81 -1.38
CA THR A 250 9.72 -5.19 -2.81
C THR A 250 11.09 -5.49 -3.42
N GLY A 251 12.17 -4.96 -2.83
CA GLY A 251 13.54 -5.31 -3.18
C GLY A 251 13.96 -6.72 -2.73
N HIS A 252 13.22 -7.34 -1.81
CA HIS A 252 13.46 -8.69 -1.31
C HIS A 252 12.98 -9.75 -2.31
N GLN A 253 13.90 -10.55 -2.85
CA GLN A 253 13.64 -11.47 -3.96
C GLN A 253 13.64 -12.97 -3.58
N SER A 254 14.06 -13.34 -2.37
CA SER A 254 14.19 -14.74 -1.94
C SER A 254 13.98 -14.90 -0.43
N PRO A 255 13.22 -15.90 0.04
CA PRO A 255 13.00 -16.14 1.48
C PRO A 255 14.29 -16.43 2.26
N THR A 256 15.40 -16.76 1.59
CA THR A 256 16.73 -16.88 2.24
C THR A 256 17.33 -15.54 2.68
N ASP A 257 16.78 -14.41 2.25
CA ASP A 257 17.31 -13.05 2.49
C ASP A 257 16.50 -12.27 3.55
N VAL A 258 15.66 -12.97 4.34
CA VAL A 258 14.71 -12.36 5.28
C VAL A 258 15.42 -11.62 6.44
N PHE A 259 16.60 -12.10 6.87
CA PHE A 259 17.39 -11.39 7.90
C PHE A 259 18.06 -10.12 7.35
N THR A 260 18.43 -10.09 6.06
CA THR A 260 18.88 -8.87 5.38
C THR A 260 17.77 -7.83 5.33
N LEU A 261 16.53 -8.26 5.07
CA LEU A 261 15.35 -7.38 5.09
C LEU A 261 15.15 -6.74 6.47
N VAL A 262 15.24 -7.52 7.55
CA VAL A 262 15.17 -6.99 8.93
C VAL A 262 16.32 -6.04 9.24
N ALA A 263 17.54 -6.34 8.79
CA ALA A 263 18.68 -5.44 8.93
C ALA A 263 18.43 -4.10 8.21
N ARG A 264 17.83 -4.11 7.01
CA ARG A 264 17.42 -2.88 6.30
C ARG A 264 16.33 -2.11 7.04
N TYR A 265 15.33 -2.77 7.63
CA TYR A 265 14.35 -2.07 8.49
C TYR A 265 15.01 -1.42 9.71
N GLN A 266 15.98 -2.09 10.35
CA GLN A 266 16.76 -1.50 11.44
C GLN A 266 17.57 -0.28 10.98
N GLU A 267 18.25 -0.36 9.82
CA GLU A 267 19.03 0.75 9.24
C GLU A 267 18.12 1.96 8.95
N VAL A 268 17.03 1.76 8.23
CA VAL A 268 16.06 2.81 7.87
C VAL A 268 15.47 3.47 9.12
N CYS A 269 15.07 2.70 10.14
CA CYS A 269 14.66 3.26 11.43
C CYS A 269 15.81 4.03 12.13
N THR A 270 17.06 3.59 12.01
CA THR A 270 18.22 4.27 12.60
C THR A 270 18.48 5.61 11.93
N GLU A 271 18.44 5.68 10.60
CA GLU A 271 18.59 6.93 9.83
C GLU A 271 17.49 7.93 10.19
N GLN A 272 16.23 7.47 10.26
CA GLN A 272 15.11 8.31 10.62
C GLN A 272 15.17 8.81 12.08
N VAL A 273 15.56 7.95 13.04
CA VAL A 273 15.79 8.34 14.43
C VAL A 273 16.90 9.38 14.54
N ASN A 274 18.00 9.22 13.80
CA ASN A 274 19.09 10.21 13.75
C ASN A 274 18.63 11.55 13.16
N MET A 275 17.78 11.54 12.12
CA MET A 275 17.19 12.75 11.54
C MET A 275 16.29 13.47 12.55
N LEU A 276 15.36 12.74 13.19
CA LEU A 276 14.43 13.28 14.18
C LEU A 276 15.16 13.80 15.43
N ASN A 277 16.15 13.08 15.95
CA ASN A 277 17.01 13.55 17.04
C ASN A 277 17.70 14.88 16.68
N ASN A 278 18.23 14.99 15.45
CA ASN A 278 18.84 16.23 14.97
C ASN A 278 17.84 17.40 14.87
N LEU A 279 16.60 17.14 14.45
CA LEU A 279 15.54 18.15 14.42
C LEU A 279 15.14 18.60 15.83
N VAL A 280 14.92 17.66 16.76
CA VAL A 280 14.60 17.94 18.17
C VAL A 280 15.72 18.72 18.85
N ARG A 281 16.98 18.34 18.63
CA ARG A 281 18.17 19.05 19.14
C ARG A 281 18.24 20.49 18.63
N LYS A 282 18.03 20.72 17.32
CA LYS A 282 18.03 22.07 16.71
C LYS A 282 16.86 22.94 17.21
N ALA A 283 15.69 22.35 17.45
CA ALA A 283 14.55 23.03 18.08
C ALA A 283 14.82 23.41 19.55
N GLY A 284 15.45 22.51 20.33
CA GLY A 284 15.79 22.73 21.73
C GLY A 284 16.82 23.84 21.94
N VAL A 285 17.90 23.87 21.14
CA VAL A 285 18.95 24.92 21.24
C VAL A 285 18.40 26.32 20.93
N SER A 286 17.29 26.42 20.19
CA SER A 286 16.66 27.69 19.81
C SER A 286 15.68 28.27 20.86
N SER A 287 15.35 27.53 21.92
CA SER A 287 14.35 27.94 22.93
C SER A 287 14.91 27.91 24.35
N SER A 288 15.17 29.10 24.91
CA SER A 288 15.47 29.26 26.35
C SER A 288 14.26 29.05 27.28
N TYR A 289 13.11 28.67 26.73
CA TYR A 289 11.83 28.50 27.45
C TYR A 289 11.13 27.18 27.06
N GLY A 290 11.87 26.07 27.14
CA GLY A 290 11.34 24.71 26.97
C GLY A 290 11.00 24.33 25.52
N LEU A 291 10.67 23.05 25.30
CA LEU A 291 10.23 22.55 24.00
C LEU A 291 8.84 23.13 23.63
N PRO A 292 8.68 23.75 22.45
CA PRO A 292 7.38 24.18 21.97
C PRO A 292 6.44 22.98 21.80
N LYS A 293 5.16 23.13 22.18
CA LYS A 293 4.14 22.05 22.06
C LYS A 293 4.06 21.41 20.66
N LYS A 294 4.44 22.13 19.60
CA LYS A 294 4.54 21.62 18.22
C LYS A 294 5.45 20.39 18.08
N PHE A 295 6.51 20.28 18.89
CA PHE A 295 7.46 19.17 18.84
C PHE A 295 7.08 17.98 19.73
N ALA A 296 5.97 18.05 20.49
CA ALA A 296 5.55 16.94 21.34
C ALA A 296 5.28 15.66 20.53
N ARG A 297 4.61 15.79 19.38
CA ARG A 297 4.35 14.68 18.45
C ARG A 297 5.62 14.21 17.73
N THR A 298 6.56 15.10 17.43
CA THR A 298 7.91 14.74 16.93
C THR A 298 8.68 13.88 17.92
N VAL A 299 8.63 14.22 19.22
CA VAL A 299 9.27 13.43 20.29
C VAL A 299 8.56 12.08 20.49
N GLU A 300 7.22 12.04 20.35
CA GLU A 300 6.47 10.78 20.42
C GLU A 300 6.80 9.83 19.24
N VAL A 301 6.84 10.34 18.00
CA VAL A 301 7.24 9.56 16.82
C VAL A 301 8.70 9.10 16.94
N LEU A 302 9.61 9.98 17.38
CA LEU A 302 11.00 9.62 17.67
C LEU A 302 11.09 8.45 18.65
N ARG A 303 10.35 8.50 19.76
CA ARG A 303 10.32 7.46 20.79
C ARG A 303 9.77 6.13 20.27
N LEU A 304 8.74 6.17 19.43
CA LEU A 304 8.19 4.98 18.77
C LEU A 304 9.20 4.35 17.81
N LEU A 305 9.85 5.17 16.96
CA LEU A 305 10.84 4.68 15.99
C LEU A 305 12.14 4.20 16.64
N GLU A 306 12.53 4.77 17.79
CA GLU A 306 13.65 4.27 18.58
C GLU A 306 13.35 2.89 19.18
N GLN A 307 12.14 2.69 19.71
CA GLN A 307 11.67 1.38 20.16
C GLN A 307 11.51 0.39 18.99
N GLU A 308 11.06 0.85 17.83
CA GLU A 308 10.99 0.04 16.62
C GLU A 308 12.39 -0.42 16.15
N LYS A 309 13.37 0.50 16.06
CA LYS A 309 14.78 0.18 15.78
C LYS A 309 15.30 -0.92 16.72
N CYS A 310 15.08 -0.75 18.02
CA CYS A 310 15.48 -1.73 19.02
C CYS A 310 14.76 -3.07 18.82
N THR A 311 13.47 -3.06 18.46
CA THR A 311 12.70 -4.29 18.25
C THR A 311 13.13 -5.03 16.97
N TRP A 312 13.43 -4.35 15.87
CA TRP A 312 13.99 -4.99 14.67
C TRP A 312 15.35 -5.65 14.94
N ARG A 313 16.21 -5.00 15.73
CA ARG A 313 17.49 -5.58 16.19
C ARG A 313 17.28 -6.89 16.96
N LEU A 314 16.32 -6.91 17.88
CA LEU A 314 15.95 -8.09 18.68
C LEU A 314 15.40 -9.23 17.79
N ILE A 315 14.50 -8.90 16.86
CA ILE A 315 13.93 -9.85 15.90
C ILE A 315 15.04 -10.48 15.06
N GLY A 316 15.93 -9.65 14.49
CA GLY A 316 17.05 -10.11 13.68
C GLY A 316 17.91 -11.12 14.43
N SER A 317 18.46 -10.73 15.59
CA SER A 317 19.37 -11.61 16.34
C SER A 317 18.72 -12.90 16.86
N LEU A 318 17.50 -12.82 17.43
CA LEU A 318 16.85 -14.02 18.01
C LEU A 318 16.34 -14.99 16.95
N TYR A 319 15.72 -14.52 15.87
CA TYR A 319 15.21 -15.43 14.83
C TYR A 319 16.33 -15.96 13.93
N GLN A 320 17.45 -15.22 13.76
CA GLN A 320 18.63 -15.77 13.10
C GLN A 320 19.21 -16.93 13.90
N ASP A 321 19.37 -16.80 15.22
CA ASP A 321 19.82 -17.88 16.11
C ASP A 321 18.88 -19.10 16.07
N ARG A 322 17.57 -18.86 16.21
CA ARG A 322 16.55 -19.92 16.15
C ARG A 322 16.56 -20.65 14.80
N GLN A 323 16.78 -19.94 13.70
CA GLN A 323 16.87 -20.53 12.36
C GLN A 323 18.14 -21.37 12.20
N THR A 324 19.30 -20.84 12.60
CA THR A 324 20.58 -21.58 12.55
C THR A 324 20.52 -22.85 13.40
N ALA A 325 19.95 -22.78 14.61
CA ALA A 325 19.78 -23.95 15.47
C ALA A 325 18.88 -25.04 14.85
N LEU A 326 17.89 -24.68 14.01
CA LEU A 326 17.05 -25.65 13.29
C LEU A 326 17.77 -26.33 12.11
N GLU A 327 18.80 -25.67 11.57
CA GLU A 327 19.65 -26.19 10.49
C GLU A 327 20.73 -27.12 11.08
N ASP A 328 21.48 -26.68 12.10
CA ASP A 328 22.54 -27.45 12.76
C ASP A 328 22.01 -28.77 13.38
N ASN A 329 20.83 -28.74 14.02
CA ASN A 329 20.18 -29.94 14.59
C ASN A 329 19.78 -31.01 13.54
N GLN A 330 19.87 -30.73 12.24
CA GLN A 330 19.65 -31.72 11.18
C GLN A 330 20.95 -32.38 10.68
N GLU A 331 22.11 -31.77 10.94
CA GLU A 331 23.41 -32.28 10.46
C GLU A 331 24.21 -33.02 11.56
N ASP A 332 24.04 -32.66 12.85
CA ASP A 332 24.80 -33.24 13.96
C ASP A 332 24.24 -34.58 14.49
N MET A 333 24.63 -35.67 13.82
CA MET A 333 24.69 -37.02 14.40
C MET A 333 26.13 -37.52 14.33
N ASP A 334 26.76 -37.70 15.51
CA ASP A 334 28.22 -37.78 15.75
C ASP A 334 28.92 -36.42 15.51
N VAL A 335 29.62 -35.80 16.46
CA VAL A 335 30.77 -36.38 17.22
C VAL A 335 30.83 -35.89 18.67
N ASN A 336 30.66 -36.79 19.64
CA ASN A 336 30.87 -36.48 21.06
C ASN A 336 32.35 -36.69 21.46
N LEU A 337 33.21 -35.71 21.18
CA LEU A 337 34.64 -35.75 21.51
C LEU A 337 34.89 -35.23 22.94
N GLU A 338 35.00 -36.14 23.91
CA GLU A 338 35.33 -35.78 25.30
C GLU A 338 36.71 -35.11 25.40
N THR A 339 36.73 -33.77 25.52
CA THR A 339 37.94 -33.00 25.78
C THR A 339 38.42 -33.21 27.22
N SER A 340 39.69 -33.60 27.38
CA SER A 340 40.27 -33.83 28.69
C SER A 340 40.63 -32.51 29.37
N SER A 341 39.86 -32.14 30.40
CA SER A 341 40.07 -30.94 31.26
C SER A 341 39.88 -29.59 30.56
N PRO A 342 38.65 -29.24 30.12
CA PRO A 342 38.37 -27.93 29.53
C PRO A 342 38.60 -26.78 30.53
N SER A 343 38.97 -25.60 30.02
CA SER A 343 38.99 -24.35 30.82
C SER A 343 37.58 -23.81 31.05
N GLU A 344 37.39 -22.86 31.98
CA GLU A 344 36.05 -22.32 32.28
C GLU A 344 35.39 -21.72 31.03
N LYS A 345 36.19 -21.07 30.18
CA LYS A 345 35.71 -20.54 28.89
C LYS A 345 35.27 -21.65 27.94
N ASP A 346 36.04 -22.73 27.80
CA ASP A 346 35.69 -23.83 26.90
C ASP A 346 34.40 -24.55 27.36
N ILE A 347 34.18 -24.61 28.69
CA ILE A 347 32.93 -25.12 29.28
C ILE A 347 31.75 -24.21 28.89
N MET A 348 31.91 -22.89 28.99
CA MET A 348 30.88 -21.90 28.60
C MET A 348 30.58 -21.95 27.10
N ASP A 349 31.61 -21.94 26.25
CA ASP A 349 31.48 -21.98 24.80
C ASP A 349 30.72 -23.26 24.38
N ALA A 350 31.11 -24.43 24.92
CA ALA A 350 30.41 -25.70 24.67
C ALA A 350 28.98 -25.76 25.26
N PHE A 351 28.69 -24.98 26.31
CA PHE A 351 27.35 -24.89 26.90
C PHE A 351 26.40 -24.09 26.00
N PHE A 352 26.85 -22.96 25.44
CA PHE A 352 26.07 -22.17 24.49
C PHE A 352 25.77 -22.93 23.20
N SER A 353 26.73 -23.69 22.66
CA SER A 353 26.48 -24.55 21.49
C SER A 353 25.42 -25.63 21.74
N ARG A 354 25.27 -26.10 22.99
CA ARG A 354 24.35 -27.18 23.35
C ARG A 354 23.00 -26.71 23.90
N ASN A 355 22.90 -25.48 24.40
CA ASN A 355 21.71 -24.99 25.10
C ASN A 355 21.18 -23.69 24.49
N ASP A 356 20.10 -23.84 23.71
CA ASP A 356 19.42 -22.75 23.01
C ASP A 356 18.81 -21.71 23.95
N ASP A 357 18.26 -22.11 25.10
CA ASP A 357 17.62 -21.19 26.05
C ASP A 357 18.64 -20.22 26.66
N VAL A 358 19.83 -20.72 26.99
CA VAL A 358 20.92 -19.92 27.56
C VAL A 358 21.49 -18.98 26.49
N ARG A 359 21.67 -19.48 25.26
CA ARG A 359 22.18 -18.69 24.13
C ARG A 359 21.22 -17.58 23.73
N GLN A 360 19.92 -17.87 23.61
CA GLN A 360 18.88 -16.85 23.42
C GLN A 360 18.80 -15.85 24.58
N SER A 361 18.98 -16.31 25.83
CA SER A 361 19.04 -15.41 26.99
C SER A 361 20.25 -14.47 26.94
N GLN A 362 21.41 -14.93 26.45
CA GLN A 362 22.58 -14.08 26.21
C GLN A 362 22.34 -13.09 25.06
N ILE A 363 21.68 -13.49 23.97
CA ILE A 363 21.29 -12.58 22.88
C ILE A 363 20.40 -11.43 23.39
N VAL A 364 19.50 -11.68 24.34
CA VAL A 364 18.70 -10.62 25.00
C VAL A 364 19.58 -9.67 25.81
N VAL A 365 20.61 -10.18 26.50
CA VAL A 365 21.61 -9.35 27.20
C VAL A 365 22.39 -8.48 26.20
N ASP A 366 22.92 -9.06 25.13
CA ASP A 366 23.71 -8.36 24.11
C ASP A 366 22.89 -7.28 23.40
N TRP A 367 21.62 -7.57 23.09
CA TRP A 367 20.66 -6.63 22.55
C TRP A 367 20.47 -5.42 23.49
N LEU A 368 20.25 -5.66 24.78
CA LEU A 368 20.09 -4.60 25.78
C LEU A 368 21.38 -3.79 26.00
N GLU A 369 22.54 -4.43 25.91
CA GLU A 369 23.85 -3.77 26.01
C GLU A 369 24.12 -2.86 24.79
N GLU A 370 23.86 -3.31 23.55
CA GLU A 370 24.01 -2.45 22.36
C GLU A 370 22.95 -1.32 22.31
N ASN A 371 21.74 -1.54 22.82
CA ASN A 371 20.74 -0.46 22.97
C ASN A 371 21.25 0.63 23.93
N SER A 372 21.81 0.25 25.08
CA SER A 372 22.40 1.19 26.05
C SER A 372 23.61 1.94 25.45
N LYS A 373 24.44 1.24 24.68
CA LYS A 373 25.58 1.81 23.95
C LYS A 373 25.18 2.88 22.92
N ASP A 374 24.04 2.73 22.24
CA ASP A 374 23.48 3.78 21.37
C ASP A 374 23.05 5.02 22.17
N VAL A 375 22.44 4.84 23.35
CA VAL A 375 22.10 5.96 24.26
C VAL A 375 23.36 6.69 24.73
N LEU A 376 24.43 5.96 25.10
CA LEU A 376 25.71 6.55 25.49
C LEU A 376 26.41 7.31 24.36
N ARG A 377 26.27 6.87 23.11
CA ARG A 377 26.77 7.59 21.92
C ARG A 377 25.99 8.89 21.67
N SER A 378 24.68 8.88 21.91
CA SER A 378 23.78 10.02 21.70
C SER A 378 23.93 11.11 22.77
N ASN A 379 24.31 10.73 23.99
CA ASN A 379 24.53 11.65 25.10
C ASN A 379 25.81 12.49 24.90
N CYS A 380 25.62 13.75 24.48
CA CYS A 380 26.68 14.73 24.26
C CYS A 380 27.52 15.03 25.52
N ASP A 381 26.94 14.87 26.70
CA ASP A 381 27.58 15.18 27.99
C ASP A 381 28.49 14.03 28.47
N ARG A 382 29.51 13.65 27.66
CA ARG A 382 30.61 12.83 28.19
C ARG A 382 31.30 13.64 29.28
N ALA A 383 31.13 13.22 30.54
CA ALA A 383 31.72 13.90 31.69
C ALA A 383 33.23 14.13 31.48
N GLU A 384 33.62 15.40 31.31
CA GLU A 384 35.03 15.76 31.18
C GLU A 384 35.72 15.66 32.55
N PHE A 385 36.18 14.46 32.88
CA PHE A 385 37.06 14.26 34.05
C PHE A 385 38.36 15.04 33.84
N TYR A 386 38.47 16.19 34.52
CA TYR A 386 39.61 17.11 34.45
C TYR A 386 40.80 16.65 35.31
N SER A 387 40.58 15.78 36.31
CA SER A 387 41.65 15.08 37.03
C SER A 387 42.33 14.08 36.09
N LYS A 388 43.63 14.28 35.84
CA LYS A 388 44.37 13.60 34.75
C LYS A 388 45.48 12.64 35.20
N SER A 389 45.64 12.38 36.50
CA SER A 389 46.71 11.46 36.94
C SER A 389 46.57 10.85 38.34
N ILE A 390 45.91 11.52 39.30
CA ILE A 390 45.94 11.13 40.73
C ILE A 390 44.51 10.91 41.25
N CYS A 391 44.30 9.82 42.00
CA CYS A 391 43.05 9.54 42.70
C CYS A 391 42.91 10.44 43.94
N TRP A 392 41.71 10.98 44.18
CA TRP A 392 41.35 11.80 45.36
C TRP A 392 42.31 12.98 45.61
N GLU A 393 42.48 13.83 44.59
CA GLU A 393 43.41 14.96 44.60
C GLU A 393 43.12 15.97 45.71
N ASN A 394 41.83 16.22 46.03
CA ASN A 394 41.45 17.17 47.07
C ASN A 394 41.77 16.61 48.48
N THR A 395 41.48 15.33 48.71
CA THR A 395 41.79 14.61 49.96
C THR A 395 43.30 14.52 50.17
N LEU A 396 44.09 14.28 49.11
CA LEU A 396 45.55 14.34 49.15
C LEU A 396 46.06 15.75 49.50
N HIS A 397 45.50 16.79 48.90
CA HIS A 397 45.87 18.18 49.20
C HIS A 397 45.56 18.56 50.66
N ASP A 398 44.41 18.15 51.18
CA ASP A 398 44.03 18.41 52.57
C ASP A 398 44.91 17.63 53.57
N LEU A 399 45.26 16.37 53.24
CA LEU A 399 46.24 15.60 54.01
C LEU A 399 47.62 16.29 54.03
N GLN A 400 48.10 16.77 52.88
CA GLN A 400 49.36 17.52 52.78
C GLN A 400 49.33 18.83 53.60
N ARG A 401 48.22 19.57 53.61
CA ARG A 401 48.05 20.79 54.43
C ARG A 401 48.09 20.53 55.93
N GLN A 402 47.58 19.39 56.40
CA GLN A 402 47.60 19.03 57.81
C GLN A 402 48.99 18.66 58.33
N VAL A 403 49.88 18.13 57.48
CA VAL A 403 51.28 17.89 57.84
C VAL A 403 52.02 19.21 58.18
N GLY A 404 51.59 20.34 57.59
CA GLY A 404 52.16 21.66 57.84
C GLY A 404 51.44 22.53 58.89
N SER A 405 50.21 22.21 59.26
CA SER A 405 49.42 23.01 60.21
C SER A 405 48.69 22.13 61.23
N GLY A 406 48.90 22.40 62.53
CA GLY A 406 48.41 21.57 63.64
C GLY A 406 46.90 21.57 63.88
N GLN A 407 46.08 21.90 62.88
CA GLN A 407 44.62 21.81 62.94
C GLN A 407 44.17 20.38 62.58
N LYS A 408 43.70 19.65 63.59
CA LYS A 408 42.99 18.37 63.39
C LYS A 408 41.60 18.63 62.80
N GLN A 409 41.49 18.62 61.47
CA GLN A 409 40.22 18.33 60.80
C GLN A 409 40.13 16.83 60.50
N SER A 410 38.91 16.31 60.35
CA SER A 410 38.61 14.88 60.22
C SER A 410 38.84 14.34 58.80
N SER A 411 40.06 14.45 58.28
CA SER A 411 40.44 13.88 56.98
C SER A 411 40.80 12.39 57.09
N LEU A 412 40.80 11.73 55.93
CA LEU A 412 41.39 10.42 55.75
C LEU A 412 42.93 10.50 55.83
N PRO A 413 43.58 9.72 56.72
CA PRO A 413 45.04 9.73 56.89
C PRO A 413 45.77 8.79 55.92
N HIS A 414 45.05 7.88 55.25
CA HIS A 414 45.58 7.01 54.21
C HIS A 414 44.74 7.14 52.93
N LEU A 415 45.34 6.86 51.78
CA LEU A 415 44.76 7.02 50.43
C LEU A 415 44.68 5.68 49.67
N ASP A 416 44.81 4.56 50.37
CA ASP A 416 44.51 3.25 49.80
C ASP A 416 42.99 3.04 49.61
N PRO A 417 42.55 2.18 48.68
CA PRO A 417 41.15 2.12 48.26
C PRO A 417 40.15 1.77 49.36
N ASP A 418 40.54 0.98 50.36
CA ASP A 418 39.68 0.60 51.48
C ASP A 418 39.76 1.57 52.68
N ALA A 419 40.67 2.54 52.69
CA ALA A 419 40.80 3.51 53.79
C ALA A 419 39.48 4.23 54.18
N PRO A 420 38.62 4.70 53.25
CA PRO A 420 37.33 5.30 53.62
C PRO A 420 36.42 4.36 54.43
N VAL A 421 36.39 3.09 54.04
CA VAL A 421 35.50 2.06 54.61
C VAL A 421 36.08 1.43 55.88
N ARG A 422 37.41 1.21 55.90
CA ARG A 422 38.18 0.68 57.03
C ARG A 422 38.24 1.64 58.20
N GLU A 423 38.38 2.94 57.94
CA GLU A 423 38.46 3.97 58.99
C GLU A 423 37.13 4.66 59.29
N ASN A 424 36.10 4.43 58.49
CA ASN A 424 34.79 5.08 58.59
C ASN A 424 34.91 6.61 58.60
N LYS A 425 35.66 7.15 57.62
CA LYS A 425 35.88 8.60 57.43
C LYS A 425 35.56 8.97 55.99
N PRO A 426 34.92 10.13 55.75
CA PRO A 426 34.60 10.57 54.40
C PRO A 426 35.85 11.07 53.65
N LEU A 427 35.81 10.94 52.33
CA LEU A 427 36.64 11.71 51.39
C LEU A 427 36.27 13.20 51.46
N ALA A 428 37.12 14.08 50.92
CA ALA A 428 36.75 15.46 50.68
C ALA A 428 35.49 15.55 49.80
N ASP A 429 34.60 16.52 50.04
CA ASP A 429 33.27 16.56 49.40
C ASP A 429 33.34 16.57 47.86
N LEU A 430 34.32 17.27 47.28
CA LEU A 430 34.56 17.29 45.83
C LEU A 430 35.00 15.92 45.29
N ASP A 431 35.94 15.24 45.97
CA ASP A 431 36.36 13.90 45.58
C ASP A 431 35.21 12.90 45.70
N LYS A 432 34.33 13.07 46.70
CA LYS A 432 33.13 12.25 46.88
C LYS A 432 32.12 12.47 45.75
N GLU A 433 31.91 13.70 45.30
CA GLU A 433 31.07 13.97 44.13
C GLU A 433 31.65 13.36 42.85
N ASP A 434 32.95 13.52 42.62
CA ASP A 434 33.64 12.97 41.46
C ASP A 434 33.69 11.43 41.48
N GLU A 435 33.81 10.81 42.65
CA GLU A 435 33.70 9.36 42.86
C GLU A 435 32.30 8.85 42.44
N VAL A 436 31.22 9.53 42.86
CA VAL A 436 29.85 9.17 42.48
C VAL A 436 29.62 9.34 40.97
N ARG A 437 30.15 10.41 40.36
CA ARG A 437 30.11 10.61 38.90
C ARG A 437 30.85 9.49 38.18
N LEU A 438 32.08 9.19 38.59
CA LEU A 438 32.91 8.14 38.01
C LEU A 438 32.24 6.77 38.11
N LEU A 439 31.74 6.40 39.29
CA LEU A 439 31.04 5.13 39.51
C LEU A 439 29.78 4.99 38.65
N ARG A 440 28.99 6.06 38.49
CA ARG A 440 27.85 6.06 37.59
C ARG A 440 28.27 5.86 36.14
N GLU A 441 29.28 6.58 35.65
CA GLU A 441 29.77 6.38 34.28
C GLU A 441 30.38 4.97 34.07
N VAL A 442 31.08 4.41 35.06
CA VAL A 442 31.60 3.03 35.02
C VAL A 442 30.45 2.03 34.96
N PHE A 443 29.41 2.19 35.79
CA PHE A 443 28.20 1.37 35.75
C PHE A 443 27.50 1.45 34.39
N SER A 444 27.33 2.67 33.84
CA SER A 444 26.75 2.87 32.51
C SER A 444 27.55 2.17 31.40
N ASN A 445 28.88 2.22 31.45
CA ASN A 445 29.71 1.51 30.47
C ASN A 445 29.57 -0.02 30.60
N ILE A 446 29.46 -0.55 31.82
CA ILE A 446 29.22 -1.99 32.06
C ILE A 446 27.82 -2.41 31.59
N ARG A 447 26.80 -1.58 31.85
CA ARG A 447 25.42 -1.72 31.36
C ARG A 447 25.32 -1.69 29.81
N ALA A 448 26.33 -1.13 29.15
CA ALA A 448 26.45 -1.06 27.69
C ALA A 448 27.46 -2.07 27.10
N GLY A 449 27.93 -3.05 27.88
CA GLY A 449 28.92 -4.05 27.45
C GLY A 449 30.35 -3.51 27.23
N LEU A 450 30.59 -2.22 27.45
CA LEU A 450 31.85 -1.52 27.20
C LEU A 450 32.86 -1.70 28.35
N MET A 451 33.13 -2.95 28.74
CA MET A 451 34.04 -3.30 29.84
C MET A 451 35.43 -2.66 29.70
N GLU A 452 36.00 -2.67 28.49
CA GLU A 452 37.33 -2.09 28.24
C GLU A 452 37.35 -0.56 28.41
N GLU A 453 36.28 0.14 28.03
CA GLU A 453 36.13 1.58 28.21
C GLU A 453 35.93 1.92 29.70
N ALA A 454 35.17 1.11 30.43
CA ALA A 454 35.03 1.22 31.89
C ALA A 454 36.39 1.10 32.60
N GLN A 455 37.18 0.08 32.26
CA GLN A 455 38.55 -0.07 32.78
C GLN A 455 39.46 1.09 32.38
N ARG A 456 39.39 1.55 31.11
CA ARG A 456 40.20 2.67 30.62
C ARG A 456 39.84 3.97 31.35
N LEU A 457 38.57 4.17 31.66
CA LEU A 457 38.08 5.29 32.47
C LEU A 457 38.63 5.23 33.90
N CYS A 458 38.54 4.08 34.58
CA CYS A 458 39.15 3.89 35.90
C CYS A 458 40.67 4.18 35.89
N ARG A 459 41.41 3.66 34.90
CA ARG A 459 42.86 3.94 34.73
C ARG A 459 43.14 5.43 34.52
N LYS A 460 42.34 6.12 33.69
CA LYS A 460 42.46 7.56 33.41
C LYS A 460 42.25 8.41 34.68
N CYS A 461 41.33 8.02 35.55
CA CYS A 461 41.04 8.66 36.83
C CYS A 461 41.99 8.23 37.98
N GLY A 462 43.09 7.54 37.69
CA GLY A 462 44.08 7.11 38.70
C GLY A 462 43.67 5.88 39.52
N GLN A 463 42.55 5.22 39.18
CA GLN A 463 42.00 4.07 39.89
C GLN A 463 42.31 2.74 39.17
N SER A 464 43.60 2.51 38.89
CA SER A 464 44.06 1.26 38.26
C SER A 464 43.71 0.00 39.08
N TRP A 465 43.53 0.14 40.41
CA TRP A 465 43.04 -0.93 41.28
C TRP A 465 41.62 -1.37 40.93
N ARG A 466 40.70 -0.42 40.64
CA ARG A 466 39.33 -0.73 40.22
C ARG A 466 39.32 -1.37 38.83
N ALA A 467 40.15 -0.86 37.93
CA ALA A 467 40.36 -1.50 36.62
C ALA A 467 40.88 -2.95 36.73
N ALA A 468 41.64 -3.28 37.77
CA ALA A 468 42.07 -4.65 38.05
C ALA A 468 40.95 -5.50 38.70
N THR A 469 40.12 -4.94 39.58
CA THR A 469 38.93 -5.67 40.08
C THR A 469 37.96 -6.00 38.94
N LEU A 470 37.81 -5.12 37.95
CA LEU A 470 37.00 -5.32 36.74
C LEU A 470 37.60 -6.31 35.71
N GLU A 471 38.79 -6.87 35.92
CA GLU A 471 39.28 -8.03 35.16
C GLU A 471 38.90 -9.37 35.81
N GLY A 472 38.59 -9.37 37.12
CA GLY A 472 38.45 -10.61 37.90
C GLY A 472 37.22 -11.47 37.59
N TRP A 473 36.23 -10.94 36.85
CA TRP A 473 35.07 -11.67 36.35
C TRP A 473 35.37 -12.56 35.13
N ARG A 474 36.46 -12.26 34.41
CA ARG A 474 36.80 -12.91 33.14
C ARG A 474 37.12 -14.39 33.39
N LEU A 475 36.38 -15.26 32.69
CA LEU A 475 36.52 -16.72 32.73
C LEU A 475 37.97 -17.14 32.51
N TYR A 476 38.44 -18.08 33.33
CA TYR A 476 39.77 -18.66 33.15
C TYR A 476 39.86 -19.43 31.83
N HIS A 477 40.85 -19.07 31.01
CA HIS A 477 41.14 -19.71 29.73
C HIS A 477 42.66 -19.82 29.52
N ASP A 478 43.13 -21.05 29.35
CA ASP A 478 44.49 -21.36 28.92
C ASP A 478 44.44 -22.07 27.56
N PRO A 479 44.72 -21.36 26.45
CA PRO A 479 44.66 -21.94 25.11
C PRO A 479 45.64 -23.11 24.88
N ASN A 480 46.61 -23.30 25.77
CA ASN A 480 47.68 -24.28 25.62
C ASN A 480 47.34 -25.65 26.26
N ILE A 481 46.20 -25.77 26.97
CA ILE A 481 45.77 -27.02 27.63
C ILE A 481 45.65 -28.19 26.65
N ASN A 482 45.08 -27.94 25.47
CA ASN A 482 44.87 -28.96 24.43
C ASN A 482 46.10 -29.17 23.53
N GLY A 483 47.26 -28.58 23.89
CA GLY A 483 48.50 -28.64 23.14
C GLY A 483 48.97 -27.25 22.68
N VAL A 484 50.27 -27.11 22.41
CA VAL A 484 50.84 -25.88 21.87
C VAL A 484 50.42 -25.74 20.40
N PRO A 485 49.98 -24.55 19.93
CA PRO A 485 49.66 -24.32 18.52
C PRO A 485 50.80 -24.70 17.57
N ALA A 486 50.47 -25.02 16.31
CA ALA A 486 51.45 -25.45 15.31
C ALA A 486 52.55 -24.40 14.99
N SER A 487 52.39 -23.14 15.42
CA SER A 487 53.43 -22.10 15.38
C SER A 487 54.57 -22.33 16.40
N GLY A 488 54.36 -23.16 17.43
CA GLY A 488 55.31 -23.39 18.53
C GLY A 488 55.37 -22.27 19.57
N GLU A 489 54.60 -21.19 19.40
CA GLU A 489 54.49 -20.08 20.36
C GLU A 489 53.36 -20.34 21.36
N LEU A 490 53.66 -20.21 22.65
CA LEU A 490 52.67 -20.29 23.72
C LEU A 490 51.78 -19.04 23.70
N GLN A 491 50.48 -19.24 23.75
CA GLN A 491 49.50 -18.15 23.83
C GLN A 491 49.32 -17.70 25.28
N ALA A 492 48.99 -16.43 25.48
CA ALA A 492 48.80 -15.86 26.81
C ALA A 492 47.55 -16.45 27.50
N ILE A 493 47.72 -16.90 28.74
CA ILE A 493 46.61 -17.30 29.62
C ILE A 493 45.79 -16.06 29.98
N THR A 494 44.47 -16.19 30.00
CA THR A 494 43.54 -15.09 30.29
C THR A 494 42.53 -15.45 31.38
N GLY A 495 41.94 -14.43 32.01
CA GLY A 495 40.96 -14.61 33.08
C GLY A 495 41.53 -15.03 34.43
N ASN A 496 40.64 -15.42 35.34
CA ASN A 496 40.95 -15.61 36.75
C ASN A 496 40.68 -17.05 37.22
N MET A 497 41.74 -17.82 37.50
CA MET A 497 41.64 -19.21 38.02
C MET A 497 40.98 -19.32 39.42
N TYR A 498 40.85 -18.19 40.13
CA TYR A 498 40.18 -18.09 41.44
C TYR A 498 38.92 -17.19 41.34
N ARG A 499 38.14 -17.37 40.25
CA ARG A 499 36.93 -16.60 39.97
C ARG A 499 35.85 -16.76 41.04
N ASP A 500 35.69 -17.96 41.59
CA ASP A 500 34.80 -18.27 42.71
C ASP A 500 35.09 -17.43 43.97
N ILE A 501 36.36 -17.33 44.37
CA ILE A 501 36.79 -16.51 45.51
C ILE A 501 36.54 -15.02 45.20
N TRP A 502 36.87 -14.58 44.00
CA TRP A 502 36.63 -13.21 43.55
C TRP A 502 35.13 -12.88 43.55
N LYS A 503 34.27 -13.78 43.06
CA LYS A 503 32.81 -13.66 43.03
C LYS A 503 32.23 -13.56 44.44
N ALA A 504 32.72 -14.38 45.37
CA ALA A 504 32.34 -14.31 46.79
C ALA A 504 32.84 -13.05 47.51
N VAL A 505 33.98 -12.45 47.10
CA VAL A 505 34.40 -11.12 47.58
C VAL A 505 33.49 -10.02 47.03
N CYS A 506 33.25 -10.01 45.72
CA CYS A 506 32.38 -9.02 45.06
C CYS A 506 30.94 -9.08 45.58
N TRP A 507 30.40 -10.26 45.89
CA TRP A 507 29.09 -10.40 46.54
C TRP A 507 29.04 -9.68 47.89
N ARG A 508 30.03 -9.93 48.76
CA ARG A 508 30.14 -9.26 50.07
C ARG A 508 30.34 -7.75 49.97
N MET A 509 31.05 -7.28 48.95
CA MET A 509 31.19 -5.84 48.67
C MET A 509 29.89 -5.21 48.18
N ALA A 510 29.07 -5.95 47.40
CA ALA A 510 27.76 -5.47 46.95
C ALA A 510 26.74 -5.35 48.10
N GLU A 511 26.81 -6.25 49.09
CA GLU A 511 25.92 -6.19 50.27
C GLU A 511 26.26 -5.03 51.22
N ASP A 512 27.53 -4.64 51.32
CA ASP A 512 28.01 -3.63 52.27
C ASP A 512 27.48 -2.21 51.93
N GLU A 513 26.50 -1.76 52.72
CA GLU A 513 25.80 -0.47 52.59
C GLU A 513 26.71 0.77 52.76
N ARG A 514 27.98 0.59 53.17
CA ARG A 514 28.98 1.68 53.22
C ARG A 514 29.44 2.12 51.84
N PHE A 515 29.35 1.25 50.83
CA PHE A 515 29.68 1.60 49.45
C PHE A 515 28.55 2.35 48.75
N ASN A 516 28.88 3.08 47.69
CA ASN A 516 27.87 3.75 46.88
C ASN A 516 26.97 2.75 46.12
N VAL A 517 25.71 3.10 45.87
CA VAL A 517 24.75 2.29 45.11
C VAL A 517 25.31 1.80 43.78
N TYR A 518 26.02 2.66 43.01
CA TYR A 518 26.63 2.26 41.75
C TYR A 518 27.83 1.32 41.92
N GLU A 519 28.64 1.48 42.97
CA GLU A 519 29.74 0.54 43.26
C GLU A 519 29.22 -0.83 43.66
N ARG A 520 28.17 -0.86 44.49
CA ARG A 520 27.43 -2.08 44.86
C ARG A 520 26.84 -2.74 43.61
N ALA A 521 26.21 -1.96 42.73
CA ALA A 521 25.64 -2.43 41.47
C ALA A 521 26.69 -2.97 40.48
N ILE A 522 27.87 -2.34 40.37
CA ILE A 522 28.99 -2.83 39.55
C ILE A 522 29.42 -4.24 40.00
N TYR A 523 29.69 -4.43 41.29
CA TYR A 523 30.09 -5.74 41.79
C TYR A 523 28.92 -6.74 41.82
N ALA A 524 27.69 -6.28 42.01
CA ALA A 524 26.49 -7.09 41.92
C ALA A 524 26.27 -7.66 40.50
N ALA A 525 26.39 -6.83 39.46
CA ALA A 525 26.25 -7.23 38.07
C ALA A 525 27.26 -8.31 37.65
N LEU A 526 28.49 -8.24 38.17
CA LEU A 526 29.54 -9.20 37.85
C LEU A 526 29.59 -10.42 38.80
N SER A 527 28.83 -10.41 39.90
CA SER A 527 28.75 -11.53 40.85
C SER A 527 27.40 -12.24 40.90
N GLY A 528 26.41 -11.78 40.13
CA GLY A 528 25.06 -12.36 40.07
C GLY A 528 24.10 -11.86 41.16
N ASN A 529 24.44 -10.81 41.91
CA ASN A 529 23.60 -10.32 43.02
C ASN A 529 22.44 -9.42 42.53
N LEU A 530 21.37 -10.05 42.06
CA LEU A 530 20.18 -9.33 41.56
C LEU A 530 19.59 -8.32 42.57
N LYS A 531 19.60 -8.64 43.87
CA LYS A 531 19.00 -7.79 44.91
C LYS A 531 19.70 -6.44 45.04
N GLU A 532 21.03 -6.43 44.97
CA GLU A 532 21.83 -5.20 45.09
C GLU A 532 22.11 -4.51 43.74
N LEU A 533 21.79 -5.17 42.62
CA LEU A 533 21.83 -4.60 41.27
C LEU A 533 20.60 -3.73 40.97
N LEU A 534 19.39 -4.23 41.24
CA LEU A 534 18.12 -3.57 40.92
C LEU A 534 17.97 -2.10 41.44
N PRO A 535 18.54 -1.70 42.59
CA PRO A 535 18.49 -0.30 43.04
C PRO A 535 19.12 0.71 42.07
N ALA A 536 20.06 0.31 41.21
CA ALA A 536 20.68 1.14 40.18
C ALA A 536 20.00 1.06 38.80
N CYS A 537 18.94 0.26 38.66
CA CYS A 537 18.21 0.06 37.41
C CYS A 537 16.94 0.93 37.39
N ASP A 538 16.97 2.02 36.62
CA ASP A 538 15.89 3.03 36.63
C ASP A 538 14.80 2.78 35.57
N THR A 539 15.13 2.14 34.46
CA THR A 539 14.19 1.83 33.36
C THR A 539 13.80 0.35 33.30
N TRP A 540 12.75 0.04 32.55
CA TRP A 540 12.36 -1.34 32.23
C TRP A 540 13.49 -2.10 31.52
N ASP A 541 14.21 -1.46 30.58
CA ASP A 541 15.36 -2.05 29.90
C ASP A 541 16.50 -2.39 30.88
N ASP A 542 16.77 -1.52 31.86
CA ASP A 542 17.81 -1.77 32.87
C ASP A 542 17.43 -2.90 33.82
N CYS A 543 16.16 -2.96 34.25
CA CYS A 543 15.67 -4.06 35.06
C CYS A 543 15.70 -5.37 34.28
N LEU A 544 15.22 -5.39 33.03
CA LEU A 544 15.25 -6.57 32.16
C LEU A 544 16.68 -7.08 31.96
N TRP A 545 17.63 -6.17 31.69
CA TRP A 545 19.05 -6.51 31.58
C TRP A 545 19.57 -7.12 32.89
N ALA A 546 19.26 -6.52 34.04
CA ALA A 546 19.68 -7.06 35.34
C ALA A 546 19.15 -8.49 35.59
N TYR A 547 17.88 -8.75 35.28
CA TYR A 547 17.29 -10.09 35.40
C TYR A 547 17.94 -11.10 34.46
N PHE A 548 18.09 -10.78 33.16
CA PHE A 548 18.68 -11.68 32.17
C PHE A 548 20.19 -11.90 32.38
N LYS A 549 20.94 -10.86 32.79
CA LYS A 549 22.37 -10.97 33.11
C LYS A 549 22.61 -11.95 34.26
N VAL A 550 21.80 -11.86 35.32
CA VAL A 550 21.87 -12.79 36.46
C VAL A 550 21.37 -14.19 36.10
N LEU A 551 20.36 -14.31 35.24
CA LEU A 551 19.91 -15.62 34.71
C LEU A 551 21.05 -16.35 34.00
N VAL A 552 21.72 -15.70 33.05
CA VAL A 552 22.85 -16.29 32.31
C VAL A 552 24.04 -16.55 33.24
N ASP A 553 24.40 -15.62 34.14
CA ASP A 553 25.47 -15.84 35.13
C ASP A 553 25.21 -17.09 35.99
N ARG A 554 23.97 -17.29 36.44
CA ARG A 554 23.58 -18.48 37.24
C ARG A 554 23.68 -19.77 36.46
N GLN A 555 23.19 -19.81 35.22
CA GLN A 555 23.24 -20.99 34.38
C GLN A 555 24.68 -21.36 34.02
N VAL A 556 25.50 -20.38 33.64
CA VAL A 556 26.92 -20.57 33.31
C VAL A 556 27.75 -20.96 34.54
N GLU A 557 27.54 -20.31 35.69
CA GLU A 557 28.23 -20.65 36.94
C GLU A 557 27.88 -22.06 37.42
N GLN A 558 26.62 -22.51 37.26
CA GLN A 558 26.20 -23.87 37.59
C GLN A 558 26.90 -24.90 36.69
N GLU A 559 26.84 -24.73 35.36
CA GLU A 559 27.49 -25.65 34.40
C GLU A 559 29.01 -25.72 34.63
N ILE A 560 29.65 -24.58 34.93
CA ILE A 560 31.07 -24.54 35.32
C ILE A 560 31.29 -25.34 36.60
N ARG A 561 30.53 -25.10 37.68
CA ARG A 561 30.68 -25.83 38.96
C ARG A 561 30.46 -27.34 38.83
N GLU A 562 29.62 -27.79 37.89
CA GLU A 562 29.36 -29.21 37.64
C GLU A 562 30.46 -29.88 36.80
N LYS A 563 31.04 -29.19 35.80
CA LYS A 563 32.03 -29.77 34.87
C LYS A 563 33.50 -29.47 35.20
N LEU A 564 33.78 -28.43 35.97
CA LEU A 564 35.14 -27.92 36.20
C LEU A 564 35.93 -28.84 37.15
N ASN A 565 36.72 -29.74 36.57
CA ASN A 565 37.50 -30.75 37.31
C ASN A 565 38.78 -30.17 37.95
N ILE A 566 38.64 -29.31 38.97
CA ILE A 566 39.77 -28.77 39.74
C ILE A 566 39.98 -29.58 41.03
N ARG A 567 41.25 -29.78 41.40
CA ARG A 567 41.68 -30.48 42.63
C ARG A 567 41.46 -29.70 43.94
N ARG A 568 40.73 -28.58 43.90
CA ARG A 568 40.45 -27.70 45.05
C ARG A 568 38.95 -27.58 45.21
N GLU A 569 38.50 -27.46 46.46
CA GLU A 569 37.12 -27.11 46.76
C GLU A 569 36.86 -25.67 46.29
N LEU A 570 35.71 -25.44 45.64
CA LEU A 570 35.28 -24.11 45.20
C LEU A 570 34.57 -23.39 46.34
N GLU A 571 34.79 -22.08 46.47
CA GLU A 571 34.11 -21.26 47.47
C GLU A 571 32.58 -21.35 47.26
N ALA A 572 31.85 -21.64 48.34
CA ALA A 572 30.40 -21.78 48.31
C ALA A 572 29.74 -20.43 47.97
N LEU A 573 28.75 -20.46 47.07
CA LEU A 573 27.92 -19.28 46.81
C LEU A 573 26.88 -19.12 47.93
N PRO A 574 26.51 -17.88 48.31
CA PRO A 574 25.47 -17.65 49.30
C PRO A 574 24.12 -18.23 48.87
N ASP A 575 23.28 -18.66 49.81
CA ASP A 575 21.92 -19.16 49.53
C ASP A 575 21.10 -18.15 48.69
N ALA A 576 21.28 -16.85 48.98
CA ALA A 576 20.68 -15.73 48.26
C ALA A 576 21.04 -15.64 46.75
N TYR A 577 22.08 -16.35 46.29
CA TYR A 577 22.37 -16.54 44.87
C TYR A 577 21.27 -17.38 44.18
N TYR A 578 20.68 -18.32 44.90
CA TYR A 578 19.71 -19.30 44.40
C TYR A 578 18.24 -18.96 44.76
N ASP A 579 17.99 -18.17 45.81
CA ASP A 579 16.68 -17.83 46.41
C ASP A 579 15.49 -17.63 45.44
N LYS A 580 15.72 -17.02 44.28
CA LYS A 580 14.68 -16.84 43.24
C LYS A 580 14.85 -17.87 42.13
N GLU A 581 13.75 -18.47 41.70
CA GLU A 581 13.67 -19.16 40.41
C GLU A 581 13.59 -18.10 39.29
N LEU A 582 14.63 -18.02 38.45
CA LEU A 582 14.67 -17.12 37.31
C LEU A 582 14.36 -17.91 36.04
N THR A 583 13.26 -17.56 35.38
CA THR A 583 12.90 -18.01 34.04
C THR A 583 12.40 -16.80 33.24
N PRO A 584 12.52 -16.76 31.90
CA PRO A 584 12.05 -15.64 31.08
C PRO A 584 10.61 -15.23 31.39
N LEU A 585 9.70 -16.21 31.51
CA LEU A 585 8.30 -15.99 31.87
C LEU A 585 8.17 -15.32 33.26
N ARG A 586 8.92 -15.79 34.25
CA ARG A 586 8.86 -15.25 35.61
C ARG A 586 9.44 -13.84 35.69
N ILE A 587 10.50 -13.56 34.94
CA ILE A 587 11.11 -12.23 34.84
C ILE A 587 10.08 -11.21 34.34
N PHE A 588 9.35 -11.51 33.26
CA PHE A 588 8.31 -10.59 32.77
C PHE A 588 7.14 -10.41 33.75
N GLN A 589 6.76 -11.44 34.53
CA GLN A 589 5.77 -11.29 35.60
C GLN A 589 6.25 -10.32 36.68
N GLU A 590 7.51 -10.41 37.12
CA GLU A 590 8.06 -9.51 38.15
C GLU A 590 8.25 -8.06 37.65
N LEU A 591 8.54 -7.87 36.35
CA LEU A 591 8.55 -6.56 35.71
C LEU A 591 7.14 -5.94 35.60
N GLN A 592 6.12 -6.75 35.31
CA GLN A 592 4.72 -6.30 35.25
C GLN A 592 4.15 -5.93 36.63
N SER A 593 4.69 -6.47 37.72
CA SER A 593 4.34 -6.12 39.11
C SER A 593 5.43 -5.35 39.85
N HIS A 594 6.29 -4.62 39.13
CA HIS A 594 7.47 -4.00 39.72
C HIS A 594 7.12 -2.82 40.64
N PRO A 595 7.74 -2.68 41.84
CA PRO A 595 7.38 -1.62 42.80
C PRO A 595 7.70 -0.20 42.32
N ARG A 596 8.57 -0.03 41.30
CA ARG A 596 8.79 1.26 40.65
C ARG A 596 7.74 1.46 39.55
N GLN A 597 6.83 2.42 39.76
CA GLN A 597 5.73 2.73 38.84
C GLN A 597 6.16 3.00 37.38
N ILE A 598 7.37 3.56 37.16
CA ILE A 598 7.91 3.80 35.82
C ILE A 598 8.09 2.47 35.06
N VAL A 599 8.66 1.45 35.71
CA VAL A 599 8.88 0.11 35.13
C VAL A 599 7.53 -0.59 34.89
N GLU A 600 6.60 -0.48 35.85
CA GLU A 600 5.24 -1.02 35.70
C GLU A 600 4.50 -0.40 34.50
N MET A 601 4.59 0.92 34.33
CA MET A 601 4.00 1.65 33.21
C MET A 601 4.66 1.25 31.88
N GLN A 602 6.00 1.22 31.83
CA GLN A 602 6.76 0.80 30.66
C GLN A 602 6.43 -0.64 30.25
N SER A 603 6.24 -1.56 31.22
CA SER A 603 5.88 -2.96 30.93
C SER A 603 4.54 -3.15 30.20
N LYS A 604 3.70 -2.11 30.14
CA LYS A 604 2.39 -2.08 29.48
C LYS A 604 2.43 -1.34 28.13
N GLU A 605 3.60 -0.86 27.71
CA GLU A 605 3.76 -0.25 26.40
C GLU A 605 3.81 -1.29 25.29
N ARG A 606 3.15 -0.98 24.17
CA ARG A 606 2.95 -1.93 23.06
C ARG A 606 4.25 -2.51 22.50
N HIS A 607 5.31 -1.70 22.34
CA HIS A 607 6.61 -2.21 21.89
C HIS A 607 7.24 -3.19 22.89
N HIS A 608 7.19 -2.91 24.20
CA HIS A 608 7.71 -3.82 25.22
C HIS A 608 6.87 -5.11 25.33
N ILE A 609 5.55 -5.04 25.09
CA ILE A 609 4.69 -6.24 24.97
C ILE A 609 5.10 -7.07 23.75
N ILE A 610 5.34 -6.44 22.60
CA ILE A 610 5.84 -7.12 21.39
C ILE A 610 7.20 -7.79 21.66
N GLN A 611 8.16 -7.06 22.24
CA GLN A 611 9.48 -7.58 22.63
C GLN A 611 9.38 -8.74 23.62
N LYS A 612 8.52 -8.65 24.63
CA LYS A 612 8.24 -9.75 25.58
C LYS A 612 7.84 -11.03 24.86
N TYR A 613 6.84 -10.99 23.97
CA TYR A 613 6.38 -12.20 23.29
C TYR A 613 7.42 -12.74 22.29
N ILE A 614 8.17 -11.86 21.61
CA ILE A 614 9.32 -12.26 20.76
C ILE A 614 10.37 -13.03 21.58
N ILE A 615 10.74 -12.52 22.76
CA ILE A 615 11.71 -13.16 23.67
C ILE A 615 11.17 -14.51 24.15
N LEU A 616 9.90 -14.57 24.56
CA LEU A 616 9.25 -15.81 24.99
C LEU A 616 9.01 -16.83 23.87
N GLY A 617 9.09 -16.41 22.59
CA GLY A 617 8.80 -17.26 21.43
C GLY A 617 7.32 -17.52 21.17
N ASP A 618 6.41 -16.86 21.90
CA ASP A 618 4.96 -17.04 21.79
C ASP A 618 4.38 -16.07 20.75
N ILE A 619 4.47 -16.47 19.47
CA ILE A 619 3.94 -15.69 18.35
C ILE A 619 2.40 -15.68 18.37
N ASP A 620 1.75 -16.76 18.79
CA ASP A 620 0.30 -16.84 18.77
C ASP A 620 -0.34 -15.83 19.74
N ALA A 621 0.18 -15.69 20.96
CA ALA A 621 -0.27 -14.65 21.88
C ALA A 621 0.06 -13.23 21.38
N LEU A 622 1.21 -13.05 20.71
CA LEU A 622 1.59 -11.78 20.06
C LEU A 622 0.58 -11.36 18.99
N ILE A 623 0.17 -12.28 18.11
CA ILE A 623 -0.81 -11.99 17.06
C ILE A 623 -2.19 -11.64 17.68
N GLU A 624 -2.62 -12.32 18.75
CA GLU A 624 -3.88 -12.00 19.44
C GLU A 624 -3.86 -10.60 20.06
N GLU A 625 -2.83 -10.25 20.83
CA GLU A 625 -2.73 -8.92 21.44
C GLU A 625 -2.68 -7.81 20.37
N MET A 626 -1.97 -8.05 19.26
CA MET A 626 -1.97 -7.12 18.12
C MET A 626 -3.34 -6.99 17.45
N GLY A 627 -4.12 -8.09 17.36
CA GLY A 627 -5.49 -8.08 16.83
C GLY A 627 -6.49 -7.37 17.74
N ASP A 628 -6.38 -7.56 19.05
CA ASP A 628 -7.21 -6.88 20.05
C ASP A 628 -7.02 -5.36 20.01
N TRP A 629 -5.78 -4.88 19.86
CA TRP A 629 -5.50 -3.44 19.74
C TRP A 629 -6.11 -2.81 18.48
N ILE A 630 -6.26 -3.57 17.39
CA ILE A 630 -6.89 -3.10 16.15
C ILE A 630 -8.42 -3.12 16.25
N SER A 631 -8.97 -4.04 17.05
CA SER A 631 -10.41 -4.21 17.24
C SER A 631 -11.04 -3.14 18.15
N ASP A 632 -10.23 -2.43 18.93
CA ASP A 632 -10.67 -1.30 19.79
C ASP A 632 -10.48 0.06 19.10
N ASP A 633 -11.57 0.59 18.52
CA ASP A 633 -11.62 1.93 17.91
C ASP A 633 -11.19 3.07 18.86
N VAL A 634 -11.29 2.90 20.19
CA VAL A 634 -10.97 3.95 21.16
C VAL A 634 -9.47 4.02 21.47
N SER A 635 -8.79 2.87 21.49
CA SER A 635 -7.34 2.80 21.79
C SER A 635 -6.46 2.48 20.59
N ARG A 636 -7.02 2.42 19.38
CA ARG A 636 -6.35 2.01 18.13
C ARG A 636 -4.89 2.51 18.00
N PRO A 637 -3.92 1.63 17.65
CA PRO A 637 -2.54 1.99 17.40
C PRO A 637 -2.34 3.14 16.40
N SER A 638 -1.22 3.87 16.53
CA SER A 638 -0.81 4.87 15.56
C SER A 638 -0.39 4.24 14.23
N HIS A 639 -0.49 4.99 13.12
CA HIS A 639 -0.13 4.53 11.77
C HIS A 639 1.27 3.90 11.68
N HIS A 640 2.27 4.45 12.38
CA HIS A 640 3.61 3.85 12.46
C HIS A 640 3.62 2.48 13.15
N LEU A 641 2.82 2.29 14.19
CA LEU A 641 2.71 1.02 14.90
C LEU A 641 1.89 0.00 14.10
N VAL A 642 0.80 0.39 13.44
CA VAL A 642 0.06 -0.49 12.50
C VAL A 642 0.97 -0.96 11.37
N ARG A 643 1.75 -0.05 10.78
CA ARG A 643 2.81 -0.37 9.81
C ARG A 643 3.81 -1.37 10.37
N PHE A 644 4.35 -1.14 11.56
CA PHE A 644 5.29 -2.07 12.21
C PHE A 644 4.67 -3.46 12.41
N MET A 645 3.46 -3.54 12.96
CA MET A 645 2.71 -4.78 13.17
C MET A 645 2.51 -5.54 11.85
N ALA A 646 2.11 -4.86 10.77
CA ALA A 646 1.96 -5.47 9.45
C ALA A 646 3.29 -6.03 8.92
N HIS A 647 4.40 -5.32 9.10
CA HIS A 647 5.73 -5.81 8.68
C HIS A 647 6.23 -6.98 9.54
N VAL A 648 5.91 -7.00 10.85
CA VAL A 648 6.18 -8.16 11.72
C VAL A 648 5.37 -9.37 11.24
N VAL A 649 4.09 -9.20 10.88
CA VAL A 649 3.29 -10.28 10.28
C VAL A 649 3.86 -10.77 8.95
N LEU A 650 4.31 -9.86 8.07
CA LEU A 650 4.95 -10.24 6.80
C LEU A 650 6.27 -10.99 7.02
N PHE A 651 7.07 -10.60 8.02
CA PHE A 651 8.28 -11.31 8.44
C PHE A 651 7.99 -12.72 8.99
N ILE A 652 6.98 -12.87 9.85
CA ILE A 652 6.54 -14.17 10.38
C ILE A 652 6.11 -15.09 9.22
N ARG A 653 5.36 -14.54 8.25
CA ARG A 653 4.96 -15.26 7.02
C ARG A 653 6.15 -15.63 6.13
N SER A 654 7.16 -14.76 5.97
CA SER A 654 8.33 -15.04 5.13
C SER A 654 9.28 -16.07 5.75
N LEU A 655 9.31 -16.20 7.08
CA LEU A 655 9.91 -17.34 7.78
C LEU A 655 9.10 -18.65 7.67
N GLY A 656 7.91 -18.63 7.05
CA GLY A 656 7.03 -19.80 6.91
C GLY A 656 6.30 -20.23 8.18
N LEU A 657 6.38 -19.43 9.25
CA LEU A 657 5.77 -19.73 10.55
C LEU A 657 4.23 -19.63 10.45
N GLN A 658 3.55 -20.76 10.63
CA GLN A 658 2.10 -20.83 10.64
C GLN A 658 1.56 -20.33 11.99
N THR A 659 0.66 -19.35 11.95
CA THR A 659 0.00 -18.75 13.12
C THR A 659 -1.45 -18.41 12.75
N LYS A 660 -2.14 -17.57 13.53
CA LYS A 660 -3.57 -17.24 13.42
C LYS A 660 -3.86 -16.36 12.21
N ASP A 661 -3.80 -16.95 11.01
CA ASP A 661 -3.78 -16.22 9.73
C ASP A 661 -4.95 -15.24 9.54
N ALA A 662 -6.15 -15.56 10.03
CA ALA A 662 -7.29 -14.64 10.00
C ALA A 662 -7.01 -13.29 10.71
N ILE A 663 -6.26 -13.31 11.81
CA ILE A 663 -5.85 -12.11 12.55
C ILE A 663 -4.68 -11.42 11.83
N CYS A 664 -3.74 -12.19 11.27
CA CYS A 664 -2.68 -11.66 10.40
C CYS A 664 -3.24 -10.89 9.20
N VAL A 665 -4.27 -11.43 8.54
CA VAL A 665 -5.01 -10.76 7.47
C VAL A 665 -5.68 -9.48 7.99
N ALA A 666 -6.33 -9.51 9.16
CA ALA A 666 -6.96 -8.33 9.76
C ALA A 666 -5.95 -7.20 10.09
N ILE A 667 -4.74 -7.55 10.53
CA ILE A 667 -3.65 -6.58 10.77
C ILE A 667 -3.21 -5.90 9.46
N ILE A 668 -3.01 -6.67 8.39
CA ILE A 668 -2.65 -6.13 7.07
C ILE A 668 -3.81 -5.34 6.46
N GLU A 669 -5.06 -5.79 6.65
CA GLU A 669 -6.26 -5.08 6.21
C GLU A 669 -6.41 -3.72 6.91
N ALA A 670 -6.13 -3.64 8.22
CA ALA A 670 -6.10 -2.37 8.95
C ALA A 670 -5.04 -1.40 8.40
N TYR A 671 -3.85 -1.92 8.05
CA TYR A 671 -2.81 -1.12 7.42
C TYR A 671 -3.24 -0.62 6.02
N VAL A 672 -3.83 -1.48 5.19
CA VAL A 672 -4.37 -1.09 3.88
C VAL A 672 -5.47 -0.03 4.00
N LYS A 673 -6.38 -0.15 4.98
CA LYS A 673 -7.41 0.88 5.28
C LYS A 673 -6.79 2.23 5.60
N ASP A 674 -5.70 2.27 6.37
CA ASP A 674 -5.00 3.50 6.72
C ASP A 674 -4.29 4.12 5.51
N LEU A 675 -3.61 3.30 4.70
CA LEU A 675 -2.96 3.75 3.46
C LEU A 675 -3.95 4.33 2.43
N ILE A 676 -5.17 3.76 2.35
CA ILE A 676 -6.26 4.27 1.52
C ILE A 676 -6.75 5.63 2.06
N ALA A 677 -6.90 5.78 3.37
CA ALA A 677 -7.33 7.03 4.00
C ALA A 677 -6.32 8.18 3.79
N GLU A 678 -5.02 7.86 3.84
CA GLU A 678 -3.92 8.80 3.60
C GLU A 678 -3.58 9.01 2.11
N LYS A 679 -4.20 8.25 1.19
CA LYS A 679 -4.01 8.30 -0.27
C LYS A 679 -2.61 7.92 -0.77
N HIS A 680 -1.97 6.96 -0.11
CA HIS A 680 -0.65 6.47 -0.50
C HIS A 680 -0.71 5.46 -1.67
N SER A 681 -1.05 5.92 -2.88
CA SER A 681 -1.43 5.09 -4.04
C SER A 681 -0.45 3.97 -4.41
N LYS A 682 0.87 4.18 -4.27
CA LYS A 682 1.89 3.13 -4.48
C LYS A 682 1.82 2.02 -3.43
N LEU A 683 1.72 2.42 -2.16
CA LEU A 683 1.74 1.52 -1.00
C LEU A 683 0.50 0.62 -1.03
N VAL A 684 -0.68 1.19 -1.34
CA VAL A 684 -1.94 0.44 -1.40
C VAL A 684 -1.83 -0.77 -2.33
N ALA A 685 -1.22 -0.65 -3.52
CA ALA A 685 -1.09 -1.78 -4.45
C ALA A 685 -0.28 -2.95 -3.84
N VAL A 686 0.92 -2.65 -3.32
CA VAL A 686 1.86 -3.66 -2.79
C VAL A 686 1.29 -4.40 -1.58
N TYR A 687 0.71 -3.67 -0.61
CA TYR A 687 0.17 -4.30 0.60
C TYR A 687 -1.21 -4.94 0.39
N THR A 688 -2.01 -4.46 -0.56
CA THR A 688 -3.26 -5.15 -0.94
C THR A 688 -2.99 -6.51 -1.54
N ALA A 689 -1.91 -6.67 -2.32
CA ALA A 689 -1.49 -7.98 -2.86
C ALA A 689 -1.12 -9.02 -1.79
N GLN A 690 -0.93 -8.62 -0.52
CA GLN A 690 -0.65 -9.52 0.62
C GLN A 690 -1.93 -10.04 1.33
N LEU A 691 -3.12 -9.62 0.87
CA LEU A 691 -4.42 -10.09 1.35
C LEU A 691 -4.94 -11.29 0.53
N PRO A 692 -5.93 -12.06 1.03
CA PRO A 692 -6.62 -13.10 0.25
C PRO A 692 -7.33 -12.51 -0.98
N TYR A 693 -7.38 -13.24 -2.10
CA TYR A 693 -7.87 -12.78 -3.41
C TYR A 693 -9.18 -11.96 -3.36
N ASP A 694 -10.21 -12.48 -2.70
CA ASP A 694 -11.52 -11.80 -2.58
C ASP A 694 -11.40 -10.40 -1.93
N MET A 695 -10.51 -10.28 -0.94
CA MET A 695 -10.21 -9.01 -0.27
C MET A 695 -9.33 -8.10 -1.12
N GLN A 696 -8.42 -8.65 -1.93
CA GLN A 696 -7.62 -7.86 -2.88
C GLN A 696 -8.54 -7.09 -3.83
N VAL A 697 -9.48 -7.82 -4.44
CA VAL A 697 -10.45 -7.25 -5.39
C VAL A 697 -11.32 -6.19 -4.70
N SER A 698 -11.89 -6.52 -3.54
CA SER A 698 -12.80 -5.62 -2.81
C SER A 698 -12.12 -4.32 -2.35
N TRP A 699 -10.92 -4.42 -1.73
CA TRP A 699 -10.22 -3.25 -1.20
C TRP A 699 -9.59 -2.39 -2.29
N TYR A 700 -8.98 -2.99 -3.32
CA TYR A 700 -8.42 -2.18 -4.41
C TYR A 700 -9.53 -1.52 -5.25
N ALA A 701 -10.67 -2.19 -5.45
CA ALA A 701 -11.83 -1.55 -6.10
C ALA A 701 -12.32 -0.33 -5.30
N ARG A 702 -12.49 -0.47 -3.99
CA ARG A 702 -12.90 0.62 -3.09
C ARG A 702 -11.89 1.77 -3.05
N PHE A 703 -10.59 1.50 -3.22
CA PHE A 703 -9.57 2.51 -3.38
C PHE A 703 -9.74 3.29 -4.70
N LEU A 704 -9.89 2.59 -5.82
CA LEU A 704 -10.07 3.20 -7.15
C LEU A 704 -11.36 4.02 -7.27
N GLU A 705 -12.43 3.68 -6.55
CA GLU A 705 -13.66 4.50 -6.45
C GLU A 705 -13.38 5.95 -5.97
N GLY A 706 -12.33 6.16 -5.18
CA GLY A 706 -11.90 7.48 -4.71
C GLY A 706 -11.13 8.32 -5.75
N ILE A 707 -10.77 7.73 -6.90
CA ILE A 707 -9.89 8.37 -7.90
C ILE A 707 -10.70 8.97 -9.05
N HIS A 708 -10.62 10.29 -9.16
CA HIS A 708 -11.35 11.06 -10.17
C HIS A 708 -10.46 11.51 -11.34
N ASP A 709 -9.15 11.69 -11.15
CA ASP A 709 -8.26 12.14 -12.22
C ASP A 709 -7.82 11.02 -13.18
N LYS A 710 -7.87 11.29 -14.48
CA LYS A 710 -7.63 10.29 -15.53
C LYS A 710 -6.19 9.78 -15.56
N GLU A 711 -5.20 10.63 -15.31
CA GLU A 711 -3.78 10.23 -15.32
C GLU A 711 -3.48 9.40 -14.07
N GLU A 712 -4.03 9.79 -12.92
CA GLU A 712 -3.93 9.02 -11.67
C GLU A 712 -4.59 7.64 -11.79
N ARG A 713 -5.75 7.53 -12.46
CA ARG A 713 -6.40 6.22 -12.75
C ARG A 713 -5.45 5.28 -13.50
N GLN A 714 -4.86 5.74 -14.61
CA GLN A 714 -3.94 4.91 -15.42
C GLN A 714 -2.69 4.50 -14.62
N ARG A 715 -2.15 5.41 -13.81
CA ARG A 715 -1.01 5.13 -12.94
C ARG A 715 -1.35 4.07 -11.88
N CYS A 716 -2.54 4.09 -11.30
CA CYS A 716 -2.94 3.09 -10.31
C CYS A 716 -3.15 1.71 -10.95
N LEU A 717 -3.70 1.63 -12.17
CA LEU A 717 -3.79 0.37 -12.91
C LEU A 717 -2.39 -0.22 -13.22
N GLN A 718 -1.42 0.61 -13.58
CA GLN A 718 -0.02 0.19 -13.76
C GLN A 718 0.59 -0.34 -12.46
N LEU A 719 0.39 0.36 -11.33
CA LEU A 719 0.86 -0.09 -10.02
C LEU A 719 0.19 -1.41 -9.58
N ALA A 720 -1.06 -1.64 -9.96
CA ALA A 720 -1.77 -2.88 -9.70
C ALA A 720 -1.20 -4.05 -10.54
N GLU A 721 -0.90 -3.80 -11.82
CA GLU A 721 -0.23 -4.78 -12.70
C GLU A 721 1.19 -5.12 -12.20
N GLU A 722 1.97 -4.11 -11.80
CA GLU A 722 3.31 -4.29 -11.18
C GLU A 722 3.25 -5.08 -9.86
N ALA A 723 2.19 -4.92 -9.07
CA ALA A 723 1.95 -5.67 -7.83
C ALA A 723 1.36 -7.08 -8.04
N GLY A 724 1.05 -7.47 -9.28
CA GLY A 724 0.45 -8.76 -9.61
C GLY A 724 -1.03 -8.90 -9.24
N LEU A 725 -1.75 -7.79 -9.07
CA LEU A 725 -3.18 -7.77 -8.81
C LEU A 725 -3.98 -8.09 -10.08
N ASP A 726 -5.16 -8.71 -9.93
CA ASP A 726 -6.10 -8.97 -11.02
C ASP A 726 -6.81 -7.68 -11.47
N VAL A 727 -6.12 -6.89 -12.29
CA VAL A 727 -6.62 -5.63 -12.84
C VAL A 727 -7.99 -5.81 -13.50
N ALA A 728 -8.21 -6.94 -14.19
CA ALA A 728 -9.43 -7.17 -14.96
C ALA A 728 -10.64 -7.38 -14.04
N GLN A 729 -10.50 -8.21 -13.01
CA GLN A 729 -11.59 -8.41 -12.06
C GLN A 729 -11.80 -7.16 -11.18
N ILE A 730 -10.73 -6.43 -10.83
CA ILE A 730 -10.86 -5.19 -10.06
C ILE A 730 -11.62 -4.10 -10.83
N THR A 731 -11.25 -3.77 -12.08
CA THR A 731 -11.95 -2.72 -12.84
C THR A 731 -13.41 -3.07 -13.10
N LYS A 732 -13.74 -4.36 -13.26
CA LYS A 732 -15.13 -4.84 -13.30
C LYS A 732 -15.85 -4.52 -11.98
N THR A 733 -15.29 -4.92 -10.84
CA THR A 733 -15.90 -4.67 -9.52
C THR A 733 -16.04 -3.18 -9.22
N VAL A 734 -15.08 -2.32 -9.62
CA VAL A 734 -15.21 -0.84 -9.50
C VAL A 734 -16.46 -0.33 -10.23
N VAL A 735 -16.67 -0.76 -11.47
CA VAL A 735 -17.83 -0.32 -12.26
C VAL A 735 -19.14 -0.87 -11.70
N GLU A 736 -19.14 -2.12 -11.22
CA GLU A 736 -20.30 -2.73 -10.58
C GLU A 736 -20.68 -2.05 -9.26
N ASN A 737 -19.71 -1.71 -8.41
CA ASN A 737 -19.92 -0.93 -7.18
C ASN A 737 -20.52 0.45 -7.49
N ILE A 738 -19.93 1.20 -8.43
CA ILE A 738 -20.43 2.53 -8.82
C ILE A 738 -21.82 2.44 -9.48
N ARG A 739 -22.13 1.35 -10.19
CA ARG A 739 -23.44 1.12 -10.82
C ARG A 739 -24.52 0.82 -9.79
N THR A 740 -24.24 -0.07 -8.83
CA THR A 740 -25.23 -0.63 -7.88
C THR A 740 -25.45 0.20 -6.62
N ARG A 741 -24.53 1.12 -6.28
CA ARG A 741 -24.60 2.02 -5.11
C ARG A 741 -25.98 2.63 -4.83
N ASP A 742 -26.68 3.06 -5.88
CA ASP A 742 -27.99 3.74 -5.80
C ASP A 742 -29.18 2.79 -5.58
N GLU A 743 -29.05 1.47 -5.86
CA GLU A 743 -30.13 0.51 -5.63
C GLU A 743 -30.45 0.38 -4.12
N SER A 744 -29.43 0.59 -3.27
CA SER A 744 -29.53 0.60 -1.81
C SER A 744 -30.35 1.78 -1.24
N GLU A 745 -30.31 2.95 -1.88
CA GLU A 745 -30.99 4.17 -1.39
C GLU A 745 -32.43 4.31 -1.93
N PHE A 746 -32.82 3.52 -2.93
CA PHE A 746 -34.14 3.62 -3.57
C PHE A 746 -35.30 2.97 -2.78
N VAL A 747 -35.06 2.45 -1.57
CA VAL A 747 -36.06 1.76 -0.72
C VAL A 747 -36.60 2.67 0.39
N ALA A 748 -37.01 3.91 0.06
CA ALA A 748 -37.80 4.75 0.96
C ALA A 748 -38.69 5.79 0.22
N HIS A 749 -39.92 5.39 -0.10
CA HIS A 749 -41.09 6.28 -0.26
C HIS A 749 -40.94 7.62 -1.01
N THR A 750 -40.95 7.64 -2.36
CA THR A 750 -41.62 8.78 -3.05
C THR A 750 -42.32 8.40 -4.35
N GLN A 751 -43.36 9.17 -4.68
CA GLN A 751 -44.12 9.13 -5.94
C GLN A 751 -43.26 9.55 -7.15
N PRO A 752 -43.62 9.19 -8.40
CA PRO A 752 -42.92 9.67 -9.59
C PRO A 752 -43.10 11.19 -9.75
N SER A 753 -42.10 11.97 -9.33
CA SER A 753 -42.21 13.41 -9.22
C SER A 753 -41.39 14.17 -10.26
N SER A 754 -42.12 14.85 -11.15
CA SER A 754 -41.70 16.09 -11.82
C SER A 754 -40.62 16.03 -12.91
N SER A 755 -40.81 16.90 -13.89
CA SER A 755 -40.01 17.05 -15.12
C SER A 755 -38.57 17.60 -14.93
N LEU A 756 -37.99 17.55 -13.72
CA LEU A 756 -36.62 17.99 -13.45
C LEU A 756 -35.58 16.85 -13.51
N GLU A 757 -36.00 15.59 -13.57
CA GLU A 757 -35.10 14.42 -13.57
C GLU A 757 -34.29 14.23 -14.87
N ALA A 758 -34.53 15.01 -15.92
CA ALA A 758 -33.91 14.83 -17.24
C ALA A 758 -32.44 15.32 -17.33
N ALA A 759 -31.95 16.09 -16.36
CA ALA A 759 -30.59 16.64 -16.37
C ALA A 759 -29.56 15.69 -15.77
N THR A 760 -28.37 15.58 -16.39
CA THR A 760 -27.26 14.73 -15.91
C THR A 760 -26.69 15.23 -14.58
N SER A 761 -27.02 14.52 -13.50
CA SER A 761 -26.57 14.79 -12.13
C SER A 761 -25.07 14.53 -11.95
N ALA A 762 -24.53 14.87 -10.77
CA ALA A 762 -23.13 14.55 -10.45
C ALA A 762 -22.90 13.03 -10.29
N GLU A 763 -23.91 12.28 -9.86
CA GLU A 763 -23.86 10.81 -9.75
C GLU A 763 -23.98 10.13 -11.11
N ASP A 764 -24.84 10.65 -11.99
CA ASP A 764 -24.91 10.20 -13.38
C ASP A 764 -23.54 10.37 -14.06
N ARG A 765 -22.85 11.49 -13.83
CA ARG A 765 -21.47 11.71 -14.34
C ARG A 765 -20.47 10.70 -13.78
N ARG A 766 -20.52 10.37 -12.50
CA ARG A 766 -19.66 9.32 -11.93
C ARG A 766 -19.88 7.96 -12.60
N LYS A 767 -21.14 7.60 -12.90
CA LYS A 767 -21.47 6.37 -13.65
C LYS A 767 -20.96 6.43 -15.10
N ILE A 768 -21.08 7.59 -15.75
CA ILE A 768 -20.53 7.83 -17.10
C ILE A 768 -18.99 7.71 -17.10
N GLU A 769 -18.31 8.31 -16.12
CA GLU A 769 -16.85 8.26 -15.94
C GLU A 769 -16.35 6.88 -15.49
N ALA A 770 -17.18 6.06 -14.83
CA ALA A 770 -16.80 4.71 -14.42
C ALA A 770 -16.51 3.81 -15.64
N THR A 771 -17.21 4.02 -16.77
CA THR A 771 -16.96 3.23 -17.98
C THR A 771 -15.55 3.41 -18.55
N ASP A 772 -14.86 4.52 -18.23
CA ASP A 772 -13.47 4.72 -18.66
C ASP A 772 -12.51 3.64 -18.10
N TRP A 773 -12.78 3.11 -16.90
CA TRP A 773 -11.97 2.05 -16.27
C TRP A 773 -11.84 0.81 -17.15
N LEU A 774 -12.93 0.40 -17.80
CA LEU A 774 -12.99 -0.78 -18.67
C LEU A 774 -12.61 -0.48 -20.13
N VAL A 775 -12.51 0.80 -20.51
CA VAL A 775 -12.10 1.22 -21.85
C VAL A 775 -10.57 1.36 -21.96
N PHE A 776 -9.86 1.53 -20.84
CA PHE A 776 -8.39 1.61 -20.81
C PHE A 776 -7.72 0.34 -21.35
N ASP A 777 -8.21 -0.85 -20.98
CA ASP A 777 -7.68 -2.12 -21.48
C ASP A 777 -8.49 -2.63 -22.70
N PRO A 778 -7.87 -2.78 -23.89
CA PRO A 778 -8.47 -3.42 -25.05
C PRO A 778 -8.97 -4.86 -24.82
N ALA A 779 -8.42 -5.62 -23.87
CA ALA A 779 -8.85 -6.98 -23.58
C ALA A 779 -10.23 -7.01 -22.90
N GLN A 780 -10.53 -6.06 -22.03
CA GLN A 780 -11.79 -5.96 -21.28
C GLN A 780 -12.99 -5.45 -22.10
N ARG A 781 -12.85 -5.24 -23.42
CA ARG A 781 -13.85 -4.53 -24.21
C ARG A 781 -15.24 -5.21 -24.23
N ALA A 782 -15.31 -6.52 -24.05
CA ALA A 782 -16.57 -7.26 -23.89
C ALA A 782 -17.31 -6.86 -22.59
N GLU A 783 -16.60 -6.80 -21.47
CA GLU A 783 -17.15 -6.39 -20.17
C GLU A 783 -17.49 -4.89 -20.16
N ALA A 784 -16.66 -4.05 -20.79
CA ALA A 784 -16.95 -2.63 -21.02
C ALA A 784 -18.31 -2.43 -21.72
N LEU A 785 -18.60 -3.27 -22.72
CA LEU A 785 -19.87 -3.26 -23.45
C LEU A 785 -21.05 -3.69 -22.56
N LYS A 786 -20.90 -4.80 -21.81
CA LYS A 786 -21.92 -5.31 -20.87
C LYS A 786 -22.32 -4.27 -19.82
N GLN A 787 -21.34 -3.69 -19.12
CA GLN A 787 -21.60 -2.69 -18.07
C GLN A 787 -22.12 -1.38 -18.65
N SER A 788 -21.62 -0.93 -19.81
CA SER A 788 -22.15 0.27 -20.46
C SER A 788 -23.59 0.10 -20.92
N ASN A 789 -23.96 -1.07 -21.48
CA ASN A 789 -25.35 -1.39 -21.80
C ASN A 789 -26.24 -1.36 -20.55
N ALA A 790 -25.78 -1.91 -19.42
CA ALA A 790 -26.51 -1.86 -18.16
C ALA A 790 -26.73 -0.43 -17.64
N ILE A 791 -25.72 0.45 -17.73
CA ILE A 791 -25.84 1.87 -17.37
C ILE A 791 -26.82 2.58 -18.33
N ILE A 792 -26.71 2.32 -19.63
CA ILE A 792 -27.63 2.88 -20.63
C ILE A 792 -29.07 2.42 -20.40
N ARG A 793 -29.32 1.16 -20.03
CA ARG A 793 -30.66 0.67 -19.67
C ARG A 793 -31.29 1.53 -18.57
N THR A 794 -30.54 1.82 -17.50
CA THR A 794 -31.00 2.68 -16.39
C THR A 794 -31.26 4.12 -16.83
N PHE A 795 -30.40 4.71 -17.67
CA PHE A 795 -30.61 6.07 -18.21
C PHE A 795 -31.79 6.15 -19.20
N LEU A 796 -32.03 5.11 -20.01
CA LEU A 796 -33.19 5.06 -20.89
C LEU A 796 -34.51 4.90 -20.12
N ALA A 797 -34.52 4.08 -19.07
CA ALA A 797 -35.68 3.90 -18.20
C ALA A 797 -36.05 5.21 -17.45
N THR A 798 -35.04 5.99 -17.05
CA THR A 798 -35.20 7.32 -16.42
C THR A 798 -35.31 8.48 -17.42
N LYS A 799 -35.36 8.20 -18.74
CA LYS A 799 -35.46 9.19 -19.84
C LYS A 799 -34.30 10.21 -19.91
N LYS A 800 -33.16 9.93 -19.28
CA LYS A 800 -31.93 10.73 -19.34
C LYS A 800 -31.17 10.45 -20.64
N HIS A 801 -31.75 10.84 -21.77
CA HIS A 801 -31.25 10.47 -23.10
C HIS A 801 -29.85 11.02 -23.41
N ASP A 802 -29.47 12.20 -22.92
CA ASP A 802 -28.14 12.75 -23.18
C ASP A 802 -27.05 12.05 -22.35
N ALA A 803 -27.34 11.65 -21.11
CA ALA A 803 -26.47 10.78 -20.31
C ALA A 803 -26.22 9.42 -21.02
N ALA A 804 -27.28 8.82 -21.58
CA ALA A 804 -27.16 7.60 -22.37
C ALA A 804 -26.26 7.78 -23.62
N LYS A 805 -26.35 8.93 -24.31
CA LYS A 805 -25.47 9.27 -25.45
C LYS A 805 -24.02 9.49 -25.02
N GLU A 806 -23.77 10.08 -23.84
CA GLU A 806 -22.41 10.26 -23.32
C GLU A 806 -21.73 8.92 -23.03
N VAL A 807 -22.43 7.96 -22.40
CA VAL A 807 -21.92 6.58 -22.26
C VAL A 807 -21.65 5.94 -23.62
N PHE A 808 -22.61 6.02 -24.54
CA PHE A 808 -22.48 5.42 -25.87
C PHE A 808 -21.25 5.97 -26.64
N ARG A 809 -20.95 7.27 -26.50
CA ARG A 809 -19.78 7.93 -27.14
C ARG A 809 -18.44 7.58 -26.50
N LYS A 810 -18.40 7.11 -25.25
CA LYS A 810 -17.16 6.64 -24.60
C LYS A 810 -16.69 5.29 -25.13
N ILE A 811 -17.61 4.45 -25.63
CA ILE A 811 -17.29 3.16 -26.24
C ILE A 811 -16.67 3.42 -27.62
N PRO A 812 -15.42 3.00 -27.89
CA PRO A 812 -14.81 3.21 -29.20
C PRO A 812 -15.54 2.44 -30.32
N ALA A 813 -15.63 3.00 -31.52
CA ALA A 813 -16.38 2.40 -32.62
C ALA A 813 -15.81 1.04 -33.11
N ASP A 814 -14.54 0.75 -32.83
CA ASP A 814 -13.88 -0.52 -33.14
C ASP A 814 -14.19 -1.66 -32.17
N SER A 815 -14.97 -1.39 -31.10
CA SER A 815 -15.18 -2.32 -29.98
C SER A 815 -15.77 -3.67 -30.40
N VAL A 816 -16.75 -3.69 -31.30
CA VAL A 816 -17.37 -4.94 -31.77
C VAL A 816 -16.34 -5.78 -32.53
N ASP A 817 -15.65 -5.17 -33.49
CA ASP A 817 -14.56 -5.78 -34.25
C ASP A 817 -13.45 -6.34 -33.36
N LEU A 818 -13.09 -5.60 -32.31
CA LEU A 818 -12.06 -5.98 -31.34
C LEU A 818 -12.50 -7.18 -30.49
N ILE A 819 -13.74 -7.23 -30.02
CA ILE A 819 -14.29 -8.37 -29.27
C ILE A 819 -14.21 -9.64 -30.12
N TYR A 820 -14.65 -9.58 -31.38
CA TYR A 820 -14.53 -10.70 -32.32
C TYR A 820 -13.07 -11.14 -32.54
N ARG A 821 -12.12 -10.20 -32.67
CA ARG A 821 -10.69 -10.52 -32.86
C ARG A 821 -10.05 -11.13 -31.61
N ASN A 822 -10.33 -10.58 -30.43
CA ASN A 822 -9.82 -11.08 -29.16
C ASN A 822 -10.33 -12.50 -28.90
N TRP A 823 -11.63 -12.75 -29.11
CA TRP A 823 -12.22 -14.09 -29.00
C TRP A 823 -11.62 -15.07 -30.00
N GLN A 824 -11.45 -14.68 -31.27
CA GLN A 824 -10.79 -15.52 -32.28
C GLN A 824 -9.32 -15.83 -31.96
N ALA A 825 -8.62 -14.93 -31.25
CA ALA A 825 -7.26 -15.19 -30.79
C ALA A 825 -7.20 -16.22 -29.65
N GLN A 826 -8.22 -16.24 -28.77
CA GLN A 826 -8.30 -17.16 -27.62
C GLN A 826 -8.93 -18.51 -27.98
N ALA A 827 -10.10 -18.53 -28.60
CA ALA A 827 -10.91 -19.71 -28.91
C ALA A 827 -10.88 -20.14 -30.39
N GLY A 828 -10.09 -19.46 -31.23
CA GLY A 828 -9.83 -19.86 -32.62
C GLY A 828 -11.01 -19.69 -33.56
N ARG A 829 -11.83 -20.74 -33.70
CA ARG A 829 -12.99 -20.79 -34.63
C ARG A 829 -14.33 -21.02 -33.94
N GLU A 830 -14.35 -21.06 -32.62
CA GLU A 830 -15.59 -21.20 -31.86
C GLU A 830 -16.43 -19.92 -31.94
N THR A 831 -17.75 -20.08 -31.88
CA THR A 831 -18.69 -18.94 -31.84
C THR A 831 -18.52 -18.17 -30.52
N LEU A 832 -18.81 -16.87 -30.53
CA LEU A 832 -18.83 -16.05 -29.31
C LEU A 832 -19.73 -16.67 -28.22
N PRO A 833 -19.41 -16.45 -26.93
CA PRO A 833 -20.31 -16.73 -25.83
C PRO A 833 -21.68 -16.09 -26.05
N ALA A 834 -22.73 -16.73 -25.56
CA ALA A 834 -24.10 -16.22 -25.69
C ALA A 834 -24.25 -14.82 -25.09
N GLU A 835 -23.61 -14.56 -23.95
CA GLU A 835 -23.60 -13.25 -23.29
C GLU A 835 -23.00 -12.13 -24.15
N ASP A 836 -21.84 -12.38 -24.77
CA ASP A 836 -21.12 -11.37 -25.55
C ASP A 836 -21.87 -11.06 -26.87
N ASP A 837 -22.41 -12.09 -27.52
CA ASP A 837 -23.23 -11.99 -28.72
C ASP A 837 -24.54 -11.22 -28.44
N ASN A 838 -25.21 -11.53 -27.33
CA ASN A 838 -26.40 -10.79 -26.87
C ASN A 838 -26.06 -9.34 -26.44
N ALA A 839 -24.91 -9.08 -25.80
CA ALA A 839 -24.47 -7.74 -25.43
C ALA A 839 -24.12 -6.88 -26.66
N ILE A 840 -23.50 -7.47 -27.70
CA ILE A 840 -23.29 -6.81 -29.00
C ILE A 840 -24.64 -6.48 -29.65
N ARG A 841 -25.59 -7.42 -29.63
CA ARG A 841 -26.95 -7.18 -30.16
C ARG A 841 -27.66 -6.06 -29.39
N GLU A 842 -27.57 -6.03 -28.07
CA GLU A 842 -28.14 -4.98 -27.21
C GLU A 842 -27.53 -3.59 -27.52
N TYR A 843 -26.20 -3.53 -27.70
CA TYR A 843 -25.51 -2.31 -28.11
C TYR A 843 -26.00 -1.79 -29.48
N LEU A 844 -26.19 -2.68 -30.46
CA LEU A 844 -26.74 -2.32 -31.78
C LEU A 844 -28.22 -1.89 -31.70
N CYS A 845 -29.02 -2.50 -30.81
CA CYS A 845 -30.39 -2.05 -30.54
C CYS A 845 -30.40 -0.62 -29.98
N ILE A 846 -29.53 -0.33 -29.00
CA ILE A 846 -29.35 0.99 -28.42
C ILE A 846 -28.89 2.00 -29.49
N GLN A 847 -27.93 1.65 -30.33
CA GLN A 847 -27.45 2.50 -31.42
C GLN A 847 -28.57 2.89 -32.38
N ALA A 848 -29.38 1.93 -32.83
CA ALA A 848 -30.52 2.19 -33.71
C ALA A 848 -31.55 3.13 -33.05
N TYR A 849 -31.82 2.93 -31.76
CA TYR A 849 -32.74 3.76 -30.97
C TYR A 849 -32.23 5.21 -30.82
N LEU A 850 -30.96 5.41 -30.44
CA LEU A 850 -30.37 6.74 -30.30
C LEU A 850 -30.32 7.47 -31.65
N ASN A 851 -29.94 6.79 -32.73
CA ASN A 851 -29.93 7.36 -34.08
C ASN A 851 -31.33 7.79 -34.56
N ALA A 852 -32.38 7.07 -34.17
CA ALA A 852 -33.77 7.42 -34.46
C ALA A 852 -34.24 8.65 -33.67
N LEU A 853 -33.89 8.74 -32.38
CA LEU A 853 -34.17 9.92 -31.57
C LEU A 853 -33.43 11.16 -32.06
N ASP A 854 -32.14 11.07 -32.37
CA ASP A 854 -31.37 12.22 -32.87
C ASP A 854 -31.93 12.70 -34.22
N SER A 855 -32.30 11.79 -35.12
CA SER A 855 -32.97 12.17 -36.37
C SER A 855 -34.32 12.88 -36.14
N PHE A 856 -35.10 12.42 -35.15
CA PHE A 856 -36.37 13.06 -34.80
C PHE A 856 -36.14 14.45 -34.21
N ASN A 857 -35.12 14.64 -33.38
CA ASN A 857 -34.76 15.94 -32.82
C ASN A 857 -34.29 16.91 -33.91
N ASP A 858 -33.42 16.46 -34.83
CA ASP A 858 -32.97 17.23 -35.99
C ASP A 858 -34.14 17.70 -36.88
N TRP A 859 -35.13 16.84 -37.06
CA TRP A 859 -36.39 17.14 -37.76
C TRP A 859 -37.27 18.12 -36.96
N PHE A 860 -37.41 17.92 -35.65
CA PHE A 860 -38.25 18.73 -34.77
C PHE A 860 -37.73 20.17 -34.68
N GLU A 861 -36.41 20.34 -34.51
CA GLU A 861 -35.77 21.66 -34.57
C GLU A 861 -35.93 22.31 -35.94
N HIS A 862 -35.79 21.56 -37.03
CA HIS A 862 -35.99 22.10 -38.38
C HIS A 862 -37.44 22.52 -38.61
N PHE A 863 -38.41 21.75 -38.13
CA PHE A 863 -39.83 22.03 -38.26
C PHE A 863 -40.24 23.29 -37.49
N HIS A 864 -39.80 23.42 -36.22
CA HIS A 864 -40.19 24.54 -35.36
C HIS A 864 -39.31 25.79 -35.51
N ASN A 865 -37.99 25.65 -35.60
CA ASN A 865 -37.05 26.78 -35.50
C ASN A 865 -36.56 27.31 -36.85
N LYS A 866 -36.71 26.54 -37.94
CA LYS A 866 -36.21 26.92 -39.29
C LYS A 866 -37.32 27.25 -40.29
N ARG A 867 -38.59 27.27 -39.86
CA ARG A 867 -39.72 27.66 -40.71
C ARG A 867 -39.65 29.16 -41.04
N PRO A 868 -39.59 29.57 -42.33
CA PRO A 868 -39.57 30.97 -42.70
C PRO A 868 -40.83 31.71 -42.25
N ALA A 869 -40.68 32.97 -41.84
CA ALA A 869 -41.78 33.84 -41.43
C ALA A 869 -42.33 34.60 -42.64
N GLU A 870 -43.66 34.64 -42.77
CA GLU A 870 -44.32 35.36 -43.86
C GLU A 870 -44.09 36.88 -43.71
N PRO A 871 -43.58 37.58 -44.76
CA PRO A 871 -43.33 39.01 -44.69
C PRO A 871 -44.64 39.78 -44.51
N LEU A 872 -44.67 40.69 -43.54
CA LEU A 872 -45.85 41.51 -43.25
C LEU A 872 -46.06 42.58 -44.32
N LYS A 873 -47.25 42.60 -44.93
CA LYS A 873 -47.64 43.63 -45.89
C LYS A 873 -47.73 45.00 -45.19
N PRO A 874 -47.02 46.06 -45.64
CA PRO A 874 -47.13 47.38 -45.00
C PRO A 874 -48.46 48.06 -45.34
N ASP A 875 -49.18 48.55 -44.33
CA ASP A 875 -50.54 49.09 -44.46
C ASP A 875 -50.66 50.36 -45.34
N ASN A 876 -49.55 51.07 -45.60
CA ASN A 876 -49.48 52.24 -46.49
C ASN A 876 -48.14 52.32 -47.23
N ALA A 877 -47.77 51.27 -47.97
CA ALA A 877 -46.47 51.17 -48.65
C ALA A 877 -46.26 52.21 -49.77
N ASN A 878 -45.11 52.87 -49.75
CA ASN A 878 -44.57 53.60 -50.91
C ASN A 878 -44.11 52.63 -52.01
N PHE A 879 -43.97 53.08 -53.27
CA PHE A 879 -43.56 52.21 -54.40
C PHE A 879 -42.27 51.42 -54.12
N HIS A 880 -41.27 52.07 -53.49
CA HIS A 880 -40.02 51.41 -53.10
C HIS A 880 -40.20 50.35 -52.00
N GLU A 881 -41.16 50.54 -51.09
CA GLU A 881 -41.48 49.58 -50.03
C GLU A 881 -42.28 48.41 -50.60
N MET A 882 -43.11 48.65 -51.61
CA MET A 882 -43.86 47.61 -52.33
C MET A 882 -42.94 46.74 -53.20
N VAL A 883 -41.95 47.34 -53.89
CA VAL A 883 -40.90 46.57 -54.60
C VAL A 883 -40.00 45.80 -53.63
N ARG A 884 -39.71 46.35 -52.45
CA ARG A 884 -38.98 45.64 -51.39
C ARG A 884 -39.79 44.46 -50.85
N PHE A 885 -41.09 44.65 -50.59
CA PHE A 885 -42.02 43.59 -50.19
C PHE A 885 -42.12 42.50 -51.26
N GLU A 886 -42.16 42.83 -52.55
CA GLU A 886 -42.11 41.84 -53.64
C GLU A 886 -40.79 41.05 -53.68
N HIS A 887 -39.66 41.66 -53.29
CA HIS A 887 -38.38 40.97 -53.18
C HIS A 887 -38.35 40.03 -51.97
N GLU A 888 -38.72 40.55 -50.80
CA GLU A 888 -38.81 39.80 -49.54
C GLU A 888 -39.83 38.64 -49.66
N LEU A 889 -40.91 38.81 -50.42
CA LEU A 889 -41.88 37.74 -50.73
C LEU A 889 -41.28 36.65 -51.62
N ARG A 890 -40.52 36.99 -52.67
CA ARG A 890 -39.83 35.98 -53.50
C ARG A 890 -38.71 35.26 -52.74
N GLU A 891 -38.00 35.96 -51.87
CA GLU A 891 -36.99 35.35 -51.00
C GLU A 891 -37.66 34.38 -50.00
N TYR A 892 -38.76 34.80 -49.37
CA TYR A 892 -39.60 33.94 -48.53
C TYR A 892 -40.12 32.70 -49.27
N GLU A 893 -40.63 32.84 -50.50
CA GLU A 893 -41.08 31.70 -51.32
C GLU A 893 -39.95 30.70 -51.59
N LEU A 894 -38.74 31.19 -51.92
CA LEU A 894 -37.56 30.35 -52.16
C LEU A 894 -37.04 29.67 -50.88
N GLU A 895 -37.08 30.36 -49.74
CA GLU A 895 -36.72 29.80 -48.45
C GLU A 895 -37.75 28.78 -47.95
N LEU A 896 -39.05 29.03 -48.17
CA LEU A 896 -40.13 28.13 -47.82
C LEU A 896 -40.04 26.82 -48.62
N GLU A 897 -39.71 26.90 -49.91
CA GLU A 897 -39.51 25.73 -50.76
C GLU A 897 -38.26 24.93 -50.35
N ARG A 898 -37.14 25.59 -50.03
CA ARG A 898 -35.95 24.93 -49.46
C ARG A 898 -36.25 24.27 -48.12
N TRP A 899 -37.02 24.93 -47.24
CA TRP A 899 -37.44 24.37 -45.97
C TRP A 899 -38.35 23.14 -46.15
N ARG A 900 -39.31 23.17 -47.10
CA ARG A 900 -40.14 22.01 -47.45
C ARG A 900 -39.31 20.82 -47.95
N GLN A 901 -38.35 21.07 -48.83
CA GLN A 901 -37.46 20.01 -49.36
C GLN A 901 -36.55 19.42 -48.26
N GLY A 902 -36.01 20.28 -47.39
CA GLY A 902 -35.25 19.85 -46.20
C GLY A 902 -36.10 19.02 -45.25
N LEU A 903 -37.33 19.48 -44.96
CA LEU A 903 -38.28 18.78 -44.10
C LEU A 903 -38.65 17.42 -44.68
N ALA A 904 -38.96 17.31 -45.98
CA ALA A 904 -39.29 16.05 -46.64
C ALA A 904 -38.13 15.04 -46.55
N SER A 905 -36.89 15.49 -46.81
CA SER A 905 -35.67 14.68 -46.70
C SER A 905 -35.44 14.18 -45.26
N GLN A 906 -35.52 15.07 -44.27
CA GLN A 906 -35.39 14.68 -42.86
C GLN A 906 -36.52 13.74 -42.41
N SER A 907 -37.75 13.96 -42.88
CA SER A 907 -38.90 13.11 -42.53
C SER A 907 -38.72 11.68 -43.04
N LEU A 908 -38.15 11.51 -44.25
CA LEU A 908 -37.76 10.20 -44.78
C LEU A 908 -36.66 9.56 -43.92
N GLY A 909 -35.62 10.32 -43.54
CA GLY A 909 -34.56 9.84 -42.64
C GLY A 909 -35.06 9.41 -41.26
N VAL A 910 -36.01 10.16 -40.67
CA VAL A 910 -36.68 9.78 -39.41
C VAL A 910 -37.50 8.50 -39.59
N LYS A 911 -38.28 8.42 -40.66
CA LYS A 911 -39.09 7.26 -41.02
C LYS A 911 -38.22 5.99 -41.13
N GLU A 912 -37.16 6.03 -41.93
CA GLU A 912 -36.24 4.89 -42.09
C GLU A 912 -35.59 4.48 -40.76
N ARG A 913 -35.08 5.43 -39.99
CA ARG A 913 -34.42 5.13 -38.71
C ARG A 913 -35.38 4.60 -37.64
N ILE A 914 -36.63 5.09 -37.57
CA ILE A 914 -37.63 4.53 -36.66
C ILE A 914 -38.08 3.14 -37.14
N TYR A 915 -38.27 2.91 -38.44
CA TYR A 915 -38.57 1.57 -38.95
C TYR A 915 -37.44 0.56 -38.67
N ASN A 916 -36.17 0.96 -38.74
CA ASN A 916 -35.05 0.10 -38.32
C ASN A 916 -35.13 -0.35 -36.85
N VAL A 917 -35.82 0.40 -35.98
CA VAL A 917 -36.08 0.02 -34.58
C VAL A 917 -37.35 -0.82 -34.44
N LEU A 918 -38.45 -0.44 -35.11
CA LEU A 918 -39.72 -1.18 -35.05
C LEU A 918 -39.63 -2.55 -35.72
N GLN A 919 -38.87 -2.66 -36.80
CA GLN A 919 -38.64 -3.87 -37.61
C GLN A 919 -37.19 -4.38 -37.45
N PHE A 920 -36.64 -4.28 -36.23
CA PHE A 920 -35.24 -4.63 -35.98
C PHE A 920 -34.99 -6.13 -36.26
N VAL A 921 -33.92 -6.39 -37.02
CA VAL A 921 -33.68 -7.68 -37.69
C VAL A 921 -33.58 -8.85 -36.71
N ASP A 922 -34.08 -10.01 -37.14
CA ASP A 922 -34.00 -11.31 -36.47
C ASP A 922 -34.51 -11.29 -35.01
N GLY A 923 -35.83 -11.20 -34.84
CA GLY A 923 -36.50 -11.34 -33.53
C GLY A 923 -36.84 -10.03 -32.80
N GLY A 924 -36.58 -8.87 -33.39
CA GLY A 924 -37.01 -7.58 -32.86
C GLY A 924 -36.05 -6.92 -31.86
N TRP A 925 -36.35 -5.66 -31.53
CA TRP A 925 -35.51 -4.76 -30.74
C TRP A 925 -35.43 -5.14 -29.26
N MET A 926 -34.24 -5.13 -28.66
CA MET A 926 -33.99 -5.53 -27.26
C MET A 926 -34.57 -6.92 -26.93
N MET A 927 -34.28 -7.90 -27.80
CA MET A 927 -34.59 -9.32 -27.61
C MET A 927 -33.31 -10.14 -27.83
N ASP A 928 -33.00 -11.04 -26.91
CA ASP A 928 -31.86 -11.97 -27.04
C ASP A 928 -32.14 -13.06 -28.07
N GLN A 929 -31.08 -13.56 -28.72
CA GLN A 929 -31.17 -14.68 -29.67
C GLN A 929 -30.52 -15.95 -29.13
N ARG A 930 -29.43 -15.78 -28.36
CA ARG A 930 -28.65 -16.87 -27.78
C ARG A 930 -29.17 -17.16 -26.39
N LEU A 931 -29.85 -18.29 -26.22
CA LEU A 931 -30.42 -18.75 -24.94
C LEU A 931 -29.61 -19.90 -24.33
N ASP A 932 -28.41 -20.13 -24.85
CA ASP A 932 -27.46 -21.17 -24.46
C ASP A 932 -26.47 -20.74 -23.35
N GLY A 933 -26.58 -19.50 -22.85
CA GLY A 933 -25.82 -19.00 -21.69
C GLY A 933 -26.70 -18.80 -20.45
N GLU A 934 -26.12 -18.23 -19.39
CA GLU A 934 -26.86 -17.90 -18.17
C GLU A 934 -27.90 -16.79 -18.45
N ILE A 935 -29.10 -16.94 -17.87
CA ILE A 935 -30.22 -16.02 -18.08
C ILE A 935 -30.30 -15.07 -16.87
N ASP A 936 -29.82 -13.85 -17.04
CA ASP A 936 -30.07 -12.75 -16.10
C ASP A 936 -31.54 -12.28 -16.20
N GLU A 937 -32.36 -12.75 -15.26
CA GLU A 937 -33.77 -12.36 -15.15
C GLU A 937 -33.95 -10.85 -14.95
N THR A 938 -33.02 -10.18 -14.26
CA THR A 938 -33.11 -8.73 -13.99
C THR A 938 -32.89 -7.94 -15.26
N ARG A 939 -31.89 -8.31 -16.07
CA ARG A 939 -31.67 -7.75 -17.42
C ARG A 939 -32.86 -8.01 -18.32
N LEU A 940 -33.41 -9.22 -18.34
CA LEU A 940 -34.58 -9.55 -19.16
C LEU A 940 -35.81 -8.73 -18.76
N GLN A 941 -36.05 -8.51 -17.47
CA GLN A 941 -37.12 -7.64 -16.98
C GLN A 941 -36.90 -6.18 -17.40
N GLN A 942 -35.68 -5.65 -17.27
CA GLN A 942 -35.34 -4.29 -17.71
C GLN A 942 -35.51 -4.11 -19.22
N MET A 943 -35.07 -5.07 -20.04
CA MET A 943 -35.24 -5.05 -21.50
C MET A 943 -36.72 -5.05 -21.91
N ASN A 944 -37.56 -5.86 -21.25
CA ASN A 944 -39.01 -5.86 -21.46
C ASN A 944 -39.67 -4.53 -21.03
N GLY A 945 -39.24 -3.94 -19.91
CA GLY A 945 -39.68 -2.62 -19.48
C GLY A 945 -39.33 -1.53 -20.48
N LEU A 946 -38.10 -1.54 -21.01
CA LEU A 946 -37.66 -0.61 -22.05
C LEU A 946 -38.42 -0.80 -23.36
N ARG A 947 -38.73 -2.03 -23.78
CA ARG A 947 -39.62 -2.30 -24.93
C ARG A 947 -40.97 -1.61 -24.73
N GLY A 948 -41.58 -1.77 -23.54
CA GLY A 948 -42.85 -1.14 -23.17
C GLY A 948 -42.83 0.39 -23.17
N LEU A 949 -41.69 1.02 -22.90
CA LEU A 949 -41.54 2.49 -22.89
C LEU A 949 -41.17 3.06 -24.26
N CYS A 950 -40.16 2.47 -24.91
CA CYS A 950 -39.50 3.04 -26.08
C CYS A 950 -40.26 2.79 -27.40
N LEU A 951 -40.83 1.59 -27.58
CA LEU A 951 -41.48 1.23 -28.85
C LEU A 951 -42.81 1.98 -29.07
N PRO A 952 -43.72 2.12 -28.06
CA PRO A 952 -44.89 2.98 -28.21
C PRO A 952 -44.53 4.44 -28.43
N MET A 953 -43.52 4.96 -27.71
CA MET A 953 -43.06 6.33 -27.87
C MET A 953 -42.58 6.60 -29.31
N LEU A 954 -41.66 5.80 -29.85
CA LEU A 954 -41.18 5.98 -31.23
C LEU A 954 -42.31 5.86 -32.26
N CYS A 955 -43.27 4.97 -32.05
CA CYS A 955 -44.45 4.86 -32.91
C CYS A 955 -45.30 6.15 -32.89
N PHE A 956 -45.53 6.74 -31.72
CA PHE A 956 -46.23 8.02 -31.60
C PHE A 956 -45.44 9.19 -32.19
N LEU A 957 -44.11 9.19 -32.09
CA LEU A 957 -43.26 10.19 -32.75
C LEU A 957 -43.36 10.05 -34.28
N LEU A 958 -43.23 8.83 -34.82
CA LEU A 958 -43.36 8.57 -36.26
C LEU A 958 -44.74 8.94 -36.81
N HIS A 959 -45.83 8.58 -36.13
CA HIS A 959 -47.17 9.07 -36.51
C HIS A 959 -47.22 10.60 -36.51
N THR A 960 -46.57 11.26 -35.56
CA THR A 960 -46.58 12.74 -35.49
C THR A 960 -45.82 13.33 -36.68
N VAL A 961 -44.67 12.79 -37.07
CA VAL A 961 -43.91 13.19 -38.28
C VAL A 961 -44.74 12.97 -39.55
N LEU A 962 -45.30 11.78 -39.74
CA LEU A 962 -46.07 11.44 -40.94
C LEU A 962 -47.35 12.27 -41.05
N HIS A 963 -48.04 12.52 -39.94
CA HIS A 963 -49.26 13.34 -39.92
C HIS A 963 -48.97 14.82 -40.19
N THR A 964 -47.93 15.42 -39.57
CA THR A 964 -47.59 16.84 -39.81
C THR A 964 -46.96 17.11 -41.19
N THR A 965 -46.50 16.05 -41.87
CA THR A 965 -45.99 16.11 -43.26
C THR A 965 -47.02 15.66 -44.29
N GLU A 966 -48.29 15.52 -43.88
CA GLU A 966 -49.45 15.16 -44.70
C GLU A 966 -49.38 13.75 -45.35
N GLN A 967 -48.50 12.87 -44.86
CA GLN A 967 -48.32 11.49 -45.33
C GLN A 967 -49.32 10.53 -44.68
N TYR A 968 -50.61 10.91 -44.67
CA TYR A 968 -51.67 10.23 -43.89
C TYR A 968 -51.85 8.74 -44.24
N ARG A 969 -51.61 8.34 -45.49
CA ARG A 969 -51.64 6.92 -45.91
C ARG A 969 -50.56 6.10 -45.21
N GLU A 970 -49.39 6.69 -44.95
CA GLU A 970 -48.30 6.02 -44.23
C GLU A 970 -48.54 5.97 -42.73
N CYS A 971 -49.27 6.95 -42.16
CA CYS A 971 -49.76 6.85 -40.78
C CYS A 971 -50.54 5.54 -40.60
N LEU A 972 -51.50 5.27 -41.49
CA LEU A 972 -52.37 4.09 -41.39
C LEU A 972 -51.59 2.78 -41.57
N ALA A 973 -50.58 2.75 -42.43
CA ALA A 973 -49.69 1.59 -42.59
C ALA A 973 -48.91 1.22 -41.31
N LEU A 974 -48.77 2.13 -40.32
CA LEU A 974 -48.23 1.77 -39.00
C LEU A 974 -49.12 0.74 -38.27
N ALA A 975 -50.42 0.71 -38.54
CA ALA A 975 -51.31 -0.28 -37.93
C ALA A 975 -50.95 -1.70 -38.37
N ASP A 976 -50.62 -1.90 -39.65
CA ASP A 976 -50.16 -3.19 -40.19
C ASP A 976 -48.83 -3.62 -39.56
N VAL A 977 -47.91 -2.67 -39.35
CA VAL A 977 -46.61 -2.94 -38.71
C VAL A 977 -46.76 -3.29 -37.23
N ILE A 978 -47.68 -2.67 -36.49
CA ILE A 978 -47.97 -3.04 -35.09
C ILE A 978 -48.67 -4.40 -34.99
N ALA A 979 -49.61 -4.66 -35.90
CA ALA A 979 -50.40 -5.89 -35.93
C ALA A 979 -49.67 -7.10 -36.55
N SER A 980 -48.53 -6.90 -37.21
CA SER A 980 -47.71 -7.96 -37.80
C SER A 980 -47.31 -9.02 -36.77
N GLU A 981 -47.53 -10.28 -37.14
CA GLU A 981 -47.09 -11.45 -36.37
C GLU A 981 -45.57 -11.69 -36.44
N ASP A 982 -44.85 -11.03 -37.34
CA ASP A 982 -43.39 -11.18 -37.49
C ASP A 982 -42.63 -10.55 -36.30
N HIS A 983 -43.17 -9.45 -35.77
CA HIS A 983 -42.55 -8.67 -34.68
C HIS A 983 -43.42 -8.60 -33.42
N GLN A 984 -44.72 -8.92 -33.53
CA GLN A 984 -45.72 -8.98 -32.44
C GLN A 984 -45.74 -7.72 -31.55
N LEU A 985 -45.52 -6.54 -32.15
CA LEU A 985 -45.40 -5.28 -31.43
C LEU A 985 -46.65 -4.96 -30.62
N TYR A 986 -47.84 -5.37 -31.07
CA TYR A 986 -49.11 -5.25 -30.35
C TYR A 986 -49.09 -5.80 -28.91
N LYS A 987 -48.20 -6.74 -28.57
CA LYS A 987 -48.05 -7.30 -27.21
C LYS A 987 -47.29 -6.36 -26.26
N VAL A 988 -46.54 -5.40 -26.79
CA VAL A 988 -45.70 -4.46 -26.03
C VAL A 988 -46.49 -3.22 -25.58
N PHE A 989 -47.46 -2.79 -26.37
CA PHE A 989 -48.27 -1.60 -26.08
C PHE A 989 -49.31 -1.90 -24.98
N SER A 990 -49.49 -0.96 -24.06
CA SER A 990 -50.62 -1.03 -23.12
C SER A 990 -51.97 -0.84 -23.83
N ARG A 991 -53.04 -1.31 -23.20
CA ARG A 991 -54.42 -1.13 -23.70
C ARG A 991 -54.82 0.35 -23.82
N GLN A 992 -54.18 1.25 -23.06
CA GLN A 992 -54.41 2.70 -23.17
C GLN A 992 -53.69 3.30 -24.37
N GLU A 993 -52.42 2.92 -24.60
CA GLU A 993 -51.66 3.38 -25.76
C GLU A 993 -52.26 2.87 -27.07
N LEU A 994 -52.72 1.61 -27.14
CA LEU A 994 -53.43 1.12 -28.33
C LEU A 994 -54.71 1.92 -28.63
N ARG A 995 -55.46 2.32 -27.60
CA ARG A 995 -56.64 3.20 -27.77
C ARG A 995 -56.24 4.60 -28.27
N GLN A 996 -55.17 5.17 -27.73
CA GLN A 996 -54.65 6.47 -28.14
C GLN A 996 -54.11 6.44 -29.58
N PHE A 997 -53.42 5.35 -29.95
CA PHE A 997 -52.94 5.12 -31.31
C PHE A 997 -54.11 5.02 -32.29
N LEU A 998 -55.13 4.19 -32.01
CA LEU A 998 -56.33 4.11 -32.85
C LEU A 998 -57.07 5.45 -32.96
N SER A 999 -57.09 6.27 -31.90
CA SER A 999 -57.63 7.63 -31.94
C SER A 999 -56.84 8.52 -32.91
N LYS A 1000 -55.50 8.51 -32.85
CA LYS A 1000 -54.64 9.24 -33.79
C LYS A 1000 -54.79 8.75 -35.24
N GLN A 1001 -54.96 7.45 -35.45
CA GLN A 1001 -55.25 6.91 -36.78
C GLN A 1001 -56.61 7.38 -37.31
N SER A 1002 -57.63 7.46 -36.45
CA SER A 1002 -58.94 7.99 -36.86
C SER A 1002 -58.86 9.47 -37.30
N GLU A 1003 -58.01 10.27 -36.64
CA GLU A 1003 -57.71 11.66 -37.04
C GLU A 1003 -57.05 11.71 -38.42
N SER A 1004 -56.00 10.92 -38.66
CA SER A 1004 -55.37 10.79 -39.99
C SER A 1004 -56.34 10.32 -41.08
N SER A 1005 -57.25 9.38 -40.77
CA SER A 1005 -58.28 8.92 -41.72
C SER A 1005 -59.32 9.99 -42.06
N LEU A 1006 -59.63 10.89 -41.12
CA LEU A 1006 -60.55 12.00 -41.34
C LEU A 1006 -59.93 13.07 -42.25
N HIS A 1007 -58.61 13.28 -42.19
CA HIS A 1007 -57.89 14.11 -43.16
C HIS A 1007 -57.89 13.52 -44.57
N LEU A 1008 -57.78 12.20 -44.74
CA LEU A 1008 -57.91 11.53 -46.04
C LEU A 1008 -59.33 11.66 -46.63
N LEU A 1009 -60.36 11.50 -45.80
CA LEU A 1009 -61.75 11.74 -46.21
C LEU A 1009 -61.99 13.19 -46.67
N ASN A 1010 -61.38 14.17 -45.99
CA ASN A 1010 -61.42 15.58 -46.42
C ASN A 1010 -60.70 15.83 -47.76
N GLN A 1011 -59.81 14.92 -48.20
CA GLN A 1011 -59.14 14.96 -49.50
C GLN A 1011 -59.90 14.20 -50.61
N ASN A 1012 -61.13 13.73 -50.34
CA ASN A 1012 -61.93 12.85 -51.22
C ASN A 1012 -61.31 11.47 -51.52
N LEU A 1013 -60.46 10.97 -50.61
CA LEU A 1013 -60.00 9.59 -50.61
C LEU A 1013 -60.87 8.74 -49.68
N ASP A 1014 -60.76 7.41 -49.78
CA ASP A 1014 -61.35 6.52 -48.79
C ASP A 1014 -60.62 6.62 -47.43
N PRO A 1015 -61.16 6.02 -46.34
CA PRO A 1015 -60.52 6.05 -45.02
C PRO A 1015 -59.11 5.43 -44.94
N LEU A 1016 -58.64 4.76 -46.01
CA LEU A 1016 -57.34 4.10 -46.12
C LEU A 1016 -56.39 4.79 -47.13
N GLY A 1017 -56.84 5.87 -47.78
CA GLY A 1017 -56.07 6.65 -48.74
C GLY A 1017 -56.05 6.09 -50.16
N TYR A 1018 -57.03 5.26 -50.52
CA TYR A 1018 -57.29 4.86 -51.91
C TYR A 1018 -58.26 5.84 -52.57
N GLU A 1019 -58.18 5.96 -53.90
CA GLU A 1019 -59.16 6.72 -54.68
C GLU A 1019 -60.54 6.08 -54.54
N LEU A 1020 -61.56 6.90 -54.28
CA LEU A 1020 -62.96 6.45 -54.24
C LEU A 1020 -63.37 5.98 -55.65
N VAL A 1021 -63.44 4.66 -55.84
CA VAL A 1021 -63.95 4.05 -57.07
C VAL A 1021 -65.43 4.42 -57.21
N SER A 1022 -65.73 5.23 -58.23
CA SER A 1022 -67.04 5.81 -58.54
C SER A 1022 -68.08 4.78 -58.98
#